data_AF-A0A8D5JLZ5-F1
#
_entry.id   AF-A0A8D5JLZ5-F1
#
_cell.length_a   1.000
_cell.length_b   1.000
_cell.length_c   1.000
_cell.angle_alpha   90.00
_cell.angle_beta   90.00
_cell.angle_gamma   90.00
#
_symmetry.space_group_name_H-M   'P 1'
#
loop_
_entity.id
_entity.type
_entity.pdbx_description
1 polymer ?
#
loop_
_entity_poly.entity_id
_entity_poly.type
_entity_poly.pdbx_seq_one_letter_code
_entity_poly.pdbx_strand_id
1 'polypeptide(L)'
;MKNEKETCHADDSEFYQLAELLNRIFKIGIYYQMGHAVLDRAAMDFLHFLKKKSISDKTVVIRIGKDNFFWNEKKLLKSKIAVRELFELFCQLGIDRVEFDNSLSHKRLLRFVKSLLGWRAKLVTSHSFIDFNVQDLPRGIKIQQKKFLVTGREVGSVSAEKGLVGNVEGILDDLVSSGVDSTTLEQCKVFLNDLSAINEENVVSIQGYPNITMVDVQSLLVKAISSQYHSGVVEGDGGHEELQSIVAIFSALEKELPQKQSRDALHFLVHNLTAGVGYTSEEKKQYHIDKKNISSRVIPDVSPRMIKEFVQQNCVSQGILQKITQGDSREEMSVYFQLLRYDRREKTYLNFRDFLRKIVGKGLTGEEWEVLVGGTLHLMDFSEDDFRALVLLVVAEMRHSEPDCTLEYLLKLWRKMPFKLHLSLWPVAVNEFLRVGENKGGAHFMEILEIVSYKDYKMMVQFRPCLERLDTFTNKDVADDIFLPACKQSYTLFYFLLETSLKQEIAVRILEGLRQKSEDPFFDLVSPLLTTNKEHLEFLRRYLFEGDLEEPTLILKIAAGEILVDFFEQAGMEMAESEWLEKAIAAMTDLQVKGTRKVLEKICHEKKLGVISVWPRKIRKIAGKSLKNLKRKPLSVLH
;
A
#
# COMPACT_ATOMS: atom_id res chain seq x y z
N MET A 1 0.76 54.06 -28.87
CA MET A 1 0.44 53.68 -27.47
C MET A 1 -0.99 54.14 -27.16
N LYS A 2 -1.97 53.24 -27.27
CA LYS A 2 -3.33 53.45 -26.76
C LYS A 2 -3.42 52.68 -25.44
N ASN A 3 -3.59 53.41 -24.33
CA ASN A 3 -3.91 52.81 -23.04
C ASN A 3 -5.37 52.36 -23.07
N GLU A 4 -5.59 51.07 -23.34
CA GLU A 4 -6.84 50.41 -22.99
C GLU A 4 -6.89 50.27 -21.46
N LYS A 5 -7.71 51.10 -20.82
CA LYS A 5 -8.11 50.90 -19.43
C LYS A 5 -8.98 49.65 -19.37
N GLU A 6 -8.43 48.57 -18.82
CA GLU A 6 -9.20 47.38 -18.41
C GLU A 6 -10.28 47.81 -17.39
N THR A 7 -11.51 47.95 -17.86
CA THR A 7 -12.68 48.06 -17.00
C THR A 7 -12.96 46.67 -16.42
N CYS A 8 -12.56 46.47 -15.16
CA CYS A 8 -12.87 45.27 -14.40
C CYS A 8 -14.39 45.23 -14.14
N HIS A 9 -15.14 44.43 -14.91
CA HIS A 9 -16.57 44.24 -14.69
C HIS A 9 -16.79 43.42 -13.41
N ALA A 10 -17.79 43.79 -12.60
CA ALA A 10 -18.14 43.11 -11.35
C ALA A 10 -18.41 41.59 -11.53
N ASP A 11 -18.75 41.19 -12.75
CA ASP A 11 -19.08 39.83 -13.16
C ASP A 11 -17.84 38.91 -13.31
N ASP A 12 -16.63 39.47 -13.31
CA ASP A 12 -15.38 38.69 -13.42
C ASP A 12 -14.85 38.25 -12.04
N SER A 13 -15.17 39.00 -10.98
CA SER A 13 -14.74 38.71 -9.60
C SER A 13 -15.18 37.32 -9.13
N GLU A 14 -16.32 36.84 -9.63
CA GLU A 14 -16.91 35.57 -9.20
C GLU A 14 -16.21 34.36 -9.83
N PHE A 15 -15.73 34.48 -11.06
CA PHE A 15 -14.92 33.45 -11.72
C PHE A 15 -13.53 33.33 -11.09
N TYR A 16 -12.94 34.44 -10.65
CA TYR A 16 -11.72 34.40 -9.84
C TYR A 16 -11.95 33.69 -8.51
N GLN A 17 -13.08 33.93 -7.85
CA GLN A 17 -13.41 33.23 -6.59
C GLN A 17 -13.58 31.71 -6.80
N LEU A 18 -14.20 31.28 -7.90
CA LEU A 18 -14.29 29.87 -8.28
C LEU A 18 -12.90 29.24 -8.50
N ALA A 19 -12.02 29.95 -9.22
CA ALA A 19 -10.64 29.51 -9.42
C ALA A 19 -9.86 29.43 -8.10
N GLU A 20 -10.07 30.37 -7.18
CA GLU A 20 -9.47 30.35 -5.84
C GLU A 20 -9.96 29.18 -5.00
N LEU A 21 -11.26 28.91 -5.00
CA LEU A 21 -11.84 27.77 -4.27
C LEU A 21 -11.33 26.43 -4.84
N LEU A 22 -11.28 26.29 -6.17
CA LEU A 22 -10.73 25.10 -6.81
C LEU A 22 -9.24 24.92 -6.46
N ASN A 23 -8.44 25.97 -6.61
CA ASN A 23 -7.02 25.95 -6.27
C ASN A 23 -6.80 25.63 -4.78
N ARG A 24 -7.66 26.15 -3.90
CA ARG A 24 -7.61 25.85 -2.47
C ARG A 24 -7.81 24.36 -2.20
N ILE A 25 -8.71 23.68 -2.90
CA ILE A 25 -8.87 22.22 -2.78
C ILE A 25 -7.60 21.49 -3.22
N PHE A 26 -6.97 21.91 -4.32
CA PHE A 26 -5.69 21.33 -4.75
C PHE A 26 -4.58 21.56 -3.73
N LYS A 27 -4.47 22.77 -3.17
CA LYS A 27 -3.47 23.08 -2.13
C LYS A 27 -3.69 22.27 -0.86
N ILE A 28 -4.93 22.20 -0.38
CA ILE A 28 -5.29 21.43 0.81
C ILE A 28 -5.11 19.92 0.55
N GLY A 29 -5.49 19.45 -0.64
CA GLY A 29 -5.38 18.04 -1.04
C GLY A 29 -3.94 17.52 -1.19
N ILE A 30 -2.93 18.41 -1.21
CA ILE A 30 -1.52 18.01 -1.10
C ILE A 30 -1.21 17.50 0.31
N TYR A 31 -1.81 18.11 1.34
CA TYR A 31 -1.49 17.84 2.75
C TYR A 31 -2.51 16.90 3.43
N TYR A 32 -3.77 16.95 3.01
CA TYR A 32 -4.87 16.25 3.67
C TYR A 32 -5.48 15.17 2.76
N GLN A 33 -5.90 14.06 3.37
CA GLN A 33 -6.56 12.96 2.67
C GLN A 33 -8.08 13.15 2.62
N MET A 34 -8.74 12.38 1.73
CA MET A 34 -10.20 12.34 1.65
C MET A 34 -10.80 11.89 3.00
N GLY A 35 -11.81 12.61 3.50
CA GLY A 35 -12.40 12.37 4.82
C GLY A 35 -11.87 13.30 5.91
N HIS A 36 -10.79 14.05 5.66
CA HIS A 36 -10.35 15.10 6.58
C HIS A 36 -11.29 16.31 6.50
N ALA A 37 -11.79 16.78 7.66
CA ALA A 37 -12.80 17.83 7.74
C ALA A 37 -12.44 19.12 6.97
N VAL A 38 -11.16 19.50 6.97
CA VAL A 38 -10.67 20.71 6.26
C VAL A 38 -10.77 20.57 4.74
N LEU A 39 -10.38 19.41 4.19
CA LEU A 39 -10.46 19.14 2.75
C LEU A 39 -11.92 19.00 2.32
N ASP A 40 -12.71 18.27 3.11
CA ASP A 40 -14.12 18.03 2.84
C ASP A 40 -14.91 19.36 2.84
N ARG A 41 -14.62 20.25 3.80
CA ARG A 41 -15.21 21.58 3.84
C ARG A 41 -14.83 22.43 2.63
N ALA A 42 -13.56 22.46 2.24
CA ALA A 42 -13.12 23.21 1.06
C ALA A 42 -13.79 22.71 -0.23
N ALA A 43 -13.95 21.39 -0.37
CA ALA A 43 -14.66 20.78 -1.48
C ALA A 43 -16.16 21.10 -1.47
N MET A 44 -16.80 21.09 -0.29
CA MET A 44 -18.19 21.50 -0.14
C MET A 44 -18.41 22.98 -0.47
N ASP A 45 -17.53 23.87 -0.02
CA ASP A 45 -17.59 25.30 -0.31
C ASP A 45 -17.53 25.56 -1.81
N PHE A 46 -16.61 24.90 -2.52
CA PHE A 46 -16.52 24.96 -3.98
C PHE A 46 -17.79 24.44 -4.66
N LEU A 47 -18.29 23.26 -4.28
CA LEU A 47 -19.50 22.69 -4.88
C LEU A 47 -20.74 23.54 -4.62
N HIS A 48 -20.85 24.13 -3.43
CA HIS A 48 -21.92 25.06 -3.10
C HIS A 48 -21.87 26.29 -3.99
N PHE A 49 -20.68 26.88 -4.18
CA PHE A 49 -20.49 28.04 -5.04
C PHE A 49 -20.76 27.71 -6.52
N LEU A 50 -20.29 26.55 -6.98
CA LEU A 50 -20.52 26.06 -8.34
C LEU A 50 -22.01 25.87 -8.63
N LYS A 51 -22.77 25.26 -7.71
CA LYS A 51 -24.23 25.09 -7.85
C LYS A 51 -24.99 26.41 -7.83
N LYS A 52 -24.58 27.35 -6.97
CA LYS A 52 -25.22 28.67 -6.86
C LYS A 52 -25.09 29.48 -8.15
N LYS A 53 -24.02 29.29 -8.92
CA LYS A 53 -23.75 30.09 -10.13
C LYS A 53 -24.17 29.43 -11.42
N SER A 54 -24.20 28.10 -11.45
CA SER A 54 -24.51 27.35 -12.67
C SER A 54 -26.02 27.11 -12.85
N ILE A 55 -26.87 28.02 -12.38
CA ILE A 55 -28.34 27.86 -12.37
C ILE A 55 -28.90 27.73 -13.80
N SER A 56 -28.23 28.30 -14.83
CA SER A 56 -28.61 28.18 -16.24
C SER A 56 -27.91 27.04 -17.01
N ASP A 57 -26.66 26.73 -16.67
CA ASP A 57 -25.81 25.83 -17.46
C ASP A 57 -25.64 24.49 -16.77
N LYS A 58 -25.93 23.38 -17.44
CA LYS A 58 -25.78 22.02 -16.88
C LYS A 58 -24.32 21.67 -16.54
N THR A 59 -23.36 22.33 -17.18
CA THR A 59 -21.93 22.02 -17.07
C THR A 59 -21.09 23.29 -17.06
N VAL A 60 -20.06 23.31 -16.23
CA VAL A 60 -19.03 24.35 -16.17
C VAL A 60 -17.78 23.85 -16.89
N VAL A 61 -17.19 24.67 -17.76
CA VAL A 61 -16.06 24.30 -18.61
C VAL A 61 -14.87 25.21 -18.35
N ILE A 62 -13.73 24.60 -18.04
CA ILE A 62 -12.41 25.24 -18.00
C ILE A 62 -11.69 24.88 -19.30
N ARG A 63 -11.15 25.87 -20.03
CA ARG A 63 -10.29 25.66 -21.22
C ARG A 63 -8.93 26.31 -21.04
N ILE A 64 -7.88 25.63 -21.49
CA ILE A 64 -6.47 26.05 -21.40
C ILE A 64 -5.96 26.36 -22.82
N GLY A 65 -5.99 27.63 -23.20
CA GLY A 65 -5.38 28.08 -24.47
C GLY A 65 -3.85 28.09 -24.41
N LYS A 66 -3.19 28.46 -25.53
CA LYS A 66 -1.71 28.59 -25.61
C LYS A 66 -1.15 29.43 -24.45
N ASP A 67 -1.84 30.52 -24.09
CA ASP A 67 -1.43 31.39 -22.98
C ASP A 67 -2.58 31.95 -22.14
N ASN A 68 -3.78 31.42 -22.28
CA ASN A 68 -4.96 31.97 -21.63
C ASN A 68 -5.68 30.88 -20.85
N PHE A 69 -6.17 31.24 -19.67
CA PHE A 69 -7.02 30.38 -18.86
C PHE A 69 -8.46 30.87 -19.02
N PHE A 70 -9.36 30.02 -19.49
CA PHE A 70 -10.76 30.37 -19.71
C PHE A 70 -11.67 29.59 -18.77
N TRP A 71 -12.68 30.27 -18.22
CA TRP A 71 -13.76 29.67 -17.44
C TRP A 71 -15.10 30.06 -18.08
N ASN A 72 -15.88 29.08 -18.56
CA ASN A 72 -17.10 29.30 -19.34
C ASN A 72 -16.91 30.38 -20.42
N GLU A 73 -15.85 30.22 -21.23
CA GLU A 73 -15.48 31.10 -22.35
C GLU A 73 -14.99 32.51 -21.95
N LYS A 74 -15.07 32.90 -20.66
CA LYS A 74 -14.44 34.12 -20.14
C LYS A 74 -12.96 33.92 -19.88
N LYS A 75 -12.15 34.83 -20.38
CA LYS A 75 -10.69 34.85 -20.17
C LYS A 75 -10.37 35.40 -18.77
N LEU A 76 -9.64 34.62 -17.98
CA LEU A 76 -9.11 35.05 -16.68
C LEU A 76 -7.64 35.47 -16.79
N LEU A 77 -7.28 36.51 -16.05
CA LEU A 77 -5.92 37.04 -16.01
C LEU A 77 -5.01 36.11 -15.19
N LYS A 78 -3.89 35.70 -15.80
CA LYS A 78 -2.81 34.92 -15.15
C LYS A 78 -2.09 35.69 -14.03
N SER A 79 -2.30 37.01 -13.90
CA SER A 79 -1.71 37.80 -12.82
C SER A 79 -2.22 37.37 -11.43
N LYS A 80 -3.39 36.74 -11.37
CA LYS A 80 -3.93 36.15 -10.13
C LYS A 80 -3.25 34.80 -9.85
N ILE A 81 -2.71 34.66 -8.64
CA ILE A 81 -1.91 33.50 -8.19
C ILE A 81 -2.67 32.18 -8.40
N ALA A 82 -3.95 32.12 -8.02
CA ALA A 82 -4.74 30.90 -8.15
C ALA A 82 -4.95 30.44 -9.61
N VAL A 83 -5.19 31.39 -10.51
CA VAL A 83 -5.36 31.11 -11.95
C VAL A 83 -4.04 30.63 -12.55
N ARG A 84 -2.92 31.26 -12.19
CA ARG A 84 -1.58 30.86 -12.63
C ARG A 84 -1.24 29.45 -12.19
N GLU A 85 -1.44 29.12 -10.91
CA GLU A 85 -1.13 27.80 -10.37
C GLU A 85 -2.00 26.69 -10.99
N LEU A 86 -3.29 26.96 -11.22
CA LEU A 86 -4.18 26.03 -11.92
C LEU A 86 -3.78 25.86 -13.40
N PHE A 87 -3.42 26.96 -14.07
CA PHE A 87 -2.92 26.93 -15.44
C PHE A 87 -1.65 26.08 -15.55
N GLU A 88 -0.68 26.28 -14.66
CA GLU A 88 0.56 25.48 -14.59
C GLU A 88 0.25 24.01 -14.35
N LEU A 89 -0.63 23.69 -13.40
CA LEU A 89 -1.04 22.32 -13.09
C LEU A 89 -1.64 21.61 -14.32
N PHE A 90 -2.60 22.25 -15.00
CA PHE A 90 -3.26 21.64 -16.16
C PHE A 90 -2.32 21.55 -17.36
N CYS A 91 -1.47 22.55 -17.59
CA CYS A 91 -0.44 22.50 -18.64
C CYS A 91 0.56 21.36 -18.40
N GLN A 92 1.04 21.18 -17.16
CA GLN A 92 1.95 20.08 -16.79
C GLN A 92 1.34 18.70 -17.08
N LEU A 93 0.04 18.56 -16.89
CA LEU A 93 -0.70 17.32 -17.13
C LEU A 93 -1.19 17.16 -18.58
N GLY A 94 -0.86 18.10 -19.47
CA GLY A 94 -1.33 18.11 -20.86
C GLY A 94 -2.84 18.24 -21.00
N ILE A 95 -3.52 18.88 -20.04
CA ILE A 95 -4.98 19.03 -20.03
C ILE A 95 -5.37 20.32 -20.77
N ASP A 96 -6.21 20.19 -21.80
CA ASP A 96 -6.71 21.29 -22.61
C ASP A 96 -8.09 21.78 -22.13
N ARG A 97 -8.94 20.86 -21.69
CA ARG A 97 -10.31 21.18 -21.24
C ARG A 97 -10.71 20.30 -20.07
N VAL A 98 -11.37 20.90 -19.08
CA VAL A 98 -12.02 20.20 -17.96
C VAL A 98 -13.48 20.63 -17.89
N GLU A 99 -14.40 19.68 -17.85
CA GLU A 99 -15.83 19.94 -17.68
C GLU A 99 -16.32 19.36 -16.37
N PHE A 100 -17.06 20.15 -15.60
CA PHE A 100 -17.73 19.74 -14.36
C PHE A 100 -19.25 19.79 -14.56
N ASP A 101 -19.92 18.69 -14.30
CA ASP A 101 -21.38 18.62 -14.21
C ASP A 101 -21.86 19.24 -12.88
N ASN A 102 -22.95 20.01 -12.90
CA ASN A 102 -23.54 20.57 -11.67
C ASN A 102 -24.03 19.52 -10.68
N SER A 103 -24.30 18.30 -11.15
CA SER A 103 -24.66 17.15 -10.33
C SER A 103 -23.46 16.47 -9.66
N LEU A 104 -22.25 17.01 -9.82
CA LEU A 104 -21.04 16.46 -9.21
C LEU A 104 -21.17 16.35 -7.69
N SER A 105 -20.92 15.15 -7.17
CA SER A 105 -20.93 14.90 -5.73
C SER A 105 -19.57 15.18 -5.09
N HIS A 106 -19.60 15.53 -3.81
CA HIS A 106 -18.43 15.76 -2.96
C HIS A 106 -17.34 14.67 -3.12
N LYS A 107 -17.73 13.41 -2.96
CA LYS A 107 -16.80 12.26 -3.09
C LYS A 107 -16.14 12.17 -4.48
N ARG A 108 -16.85 12.57 -5.55
CA ARG A 108 -16.33 12.52 -6.93
C ARG A 108 -15.34 13.64 -7.20
N LEU A 109 -15.61 14.85 -6.72
CA LEU A 109 -14.67 15.97 -6.82
C LEU A 109 -13.35 15.66 -6.12
N LEU A 110 -13.41 15.16 -4.89
CA LEU A 110 -12.21 14.80 -4.14
C LEU A 110 -11.41 13.67 -4.80
N ARG A 111 -12.09 12.66 -5.36
CA ARG A 111 -11.43 11.60 -6.13
C ARG A 111 -10.69 12.18 -7.34
N PHE A 112 -11.32 13.11 -8.06
CA PHE A 112 -10.70 13.80 -9.19
C PHE A 112 -9.46 14.59 -8.80
N VAL A 113 -9.54 15.38 -7.73
CA VAL A 113 -8.39 16.13 -7.21
C VAL A 113 -7.26 15.18 -6.81
N LYS A 114 -7.59 14.08 -6.11
CA LYS A 114 -6.63 13.04 -5.74
C LYS A 114 -5.95 12.44 -6.98
N SER A 115 -6.72 12.10 -8.02
CA SER A 115 -6.17 11.56 -9.27
C SER A 115 -5.19 12.53 -9.93
N LEU A 116 -5.57 13.81 -10.08
CA LEU A 116 -4.72 14.84 -10.68
C LEU A 116 -3.43 15.09 -9.89
N LEU A 117 -3.50 15.17 -8.56
CA LEU A 117 -2.32 15.32 -7.71
C LEU A 117 -1.42 14.08 -7.76
N GLY A 118 -2.02 12.89 -7.79
CA GLY A 118 -1.31 11.63 -7.97
C GLY A 118 -0.57 11.57 -9.30
N TRP A 119 -1.21 12.01 -10.39
CA TRP A 119 -0.59 12.09 -11.70
C TRP A 119 0.53 13.14 -11.77
N ARG A 120 0.33 14.32 -11.17
CA ARG A 120 1.37 15.33 -11.09
C ARG A 120 2.61 14.79 -10.37
N ALA A 121 2.42 14.10 -9.24
CA ALA A 121 3.52 13.50 -8.51
C ALA A 121 4.26 12.43 -9.34
N LYS A 122 3.53 11.60 -10.11
CA LYS A 122 4.14 10.62 -11.02
C LYS A 122 4.98 11.30 -12.11
N LEU A 123 4.48 12.37 -12.75
CA LEU A 123 5.22 13.12 -13.77
C LEU A 123 6.46 13.82 -13.22
N VAL A 124 6.38 14.36 -12.00
CA VAL A 124 7.52 15.04 -11.37
C VAL A 124 8.60 14.04 -10.94
N THR A 125 8.22 12.81 -10.60
CA THR A 125 9.14 11.77 -10.13
C THR A 125 9.67 10.86 -11.25
N SER A 126 9.09 10.90 -12.45
CA SER A 126 9.52 10.07 -13.57
C SER A 126 10.82 10.58 -14.20
N HIS A 127 11.82 9.69 -14.31
CA HIS A 127 13.11 9.98 -14.95
C HIS A 127 13.17 9.47 -16.40
N SER A 128 12.04 9.01 -16.95
CA SER A 128 11.90 8.46 -18.30
C SER A 128 10.67 9.02 -19.00
N PHE A 129 10.61 8.86 -20.33
CA PHE A 129 9.43 9.21 -21.12
C PHE A 129 8.26 8.28 -20.78
N ILE A 130 7.13 8.86 -20.34
CA ILE A 130 5.92 8.11 -19.97
C ILE A 130 4.79 8.50 -20.93
N ASP A 131 4.12 7.50 -21.53
CA ASP A 131 2.83 7.71 -22.19
C ASP A 131 1.77 7.97 -21.11
N PHE A 132 1.26 9.20 -21.07
CA PHE A 132 0.40 9.70 -20.00
C PHE A 132 -1.05 9.85 -20.48
N ASN A 133 -1.88 8.88 -20.13
CA ASN A 133 -3.31 8.90 -20.42
C ASN A 133 -4.13 9.02 -19.11
N VAL A 134 -4.96 10.04 -19.03
CA VAL A 134 -5.87 10.28 -17.90
C VAL A 134 -7.08 9.35 -18.02
N GLN A 135 -6.97 8.18 -17.39
CA GLN A 135 -8.03 7.18 -17.31
C GLN A 135 -8.79 7.28 -15.96
N ASP A 136 -9.93 6.58 -15.85
CA ASP A 136 -10.73 6.46 -14.61
C ASP A 136 -11.29 7.77 -14.01
N LEU A 137 -11.77 8.68 -14.86
CA LEU A 137 -12.43 9.89 -14.38
C LEU A 137 -13.80 9.60 -13.73
N PRO A 138 -14.15 10.28 -12.62
CA PRO A 138 -15.46 10.16 -12.00
C PRO A 138 -16.58 10.61 -12.96
N ARG A 139 -17.72 9.90 -12.93
CA ARG A 139 -18.93 10.32 -13.69
C ARG A 139 -19.31 11.76 -13.35
N GLY A 140 -19.47 12.60 -14.38
CA GLY A 140 -19.75 14.03 -14.25
C GLY A 140 -18.50 14.92 -14.35
N ILE A 141 -17.32 14.35 -14.62
CA ILE A 141 -16.12 15.10 -14.99
C ILE A 141 -15.61 14.57 -16.32
N LYS A 142 -15.33 15.47 -17.27
CA LYS A 142 -14.72 15.14 -18.55
C LYS A 142 -13.43 15.92 -18.73
N ILE A 143 -12.36 15.26 -19.15
CA ILE A 143 -11.10 15.91 -19.53
C ILE A 143 -10.85 15.68 -21.01
N GLN A 144 -10.43 16.73 -21.70
CA GLN A 144 -9.79 16.65 -23.00
C GLN A 144 -8.29 16.88 -22.82
N GLN A 145 -7.47 15.89 -23.14
CA GLN A 145 -6.01 16.02 -23.12
C GLN A 145 -5.49 16.44 -24.50
N LYS A 146 -4.37 17.17 -24.52
CA LYS A 146 -3.59 17.45 -25.72
C LYS A 146 -3.01 16.13 -26.22
N LYS A 147 -3.42 15.72 -27.43
CA LYS A 147 -2.78 14.61 -28.13
C LYS A 147 -1.51 15.14 -28.78
N PHE A 148 -0.36 14.76 -28.26
CA PHE A 148 0.92 15.00 -28.91
C PHE A 148 1.15 13.91 -29.96
N LEU A 149 0.37 13.96 -31.05
CA LEU A 149 0.57 13.10 -32.23
C LEU A 149 1.11 13.98 -33.36
N VAL A 150 2.41 13.91 -33.64
CA VAL A 150 2.90 14.23 -34.98
C VAL A 150 2.76 12.95 -35.78
N THR A 151 1.63 12.79 -36.47
CA THR A 151 1.53 11.79 -37.53
C THR A 151 2.49 12.22 -38.65
N GLY A 152 3.47 11.37 -38.98
CA GLY A 152 4.51 11.62 -39.99
C GLY A 152 4.01 11.84 -41.44
N ARG A 153 2.74 12.17 -41.65
CA ARG A 153 2.17 12.53 -42.96
C ARG A 153 2.15 14.02 -43.25
N GLU A 154 2.29 14.90 -42.25
CA GLU A 154 2.25 16.36 -42.48
C GLU A 154 3.64 17.01 -42.68
N VAL A 155 4.72 16.26 -42.51
CA VAL A 155 6.10 16.74 -42.76
C VAL A 155 6.49 16.65 -44.25
N GLY A 156 5.61 16.13 -45.11
CA GLY A 156 5.91 15.82 -46.51
C GLY A 156 5.57 16.88 -47.57
N SER A 157 5.04 18.06 -47.22
CA SER A 157 4.62 19.03 -48.26
C SER A 157 4.94 20.50 -47.97
N VAL A 158 6.11 20.78 -47.40
CA VAL A 158 6.73 22.10 -47.59
C VAL A 158 7.71 21.95 -48.74
N SER A 159 7.45 22.69 -49.81
CA SER A 159 8.10 22.57 -51.12
C SER A 159 9.62 22.58 -51.05
N ALA A 160 10.22 21.56 -51.67
CA ALA A 160 11.64 21.37 -51.93
C ALA A 160 12.22 22.34 -52.98
N GLU A 161 11.92 23.64 -52.89
CA GLU A 161 12.47 24.66 -53.79
C GLU A 161 12.91 25.91 -53.01
N LYS A 162 14.01 25.75 -52.26
CA LYS A 162 15.07 26.77 -52.08
C LYS A 162 16.24 26.13 -51.34
N GLY A 163 17.42 26.22 -51.94
CA GLY A 163 18.60 25.42 -51.64
C GLY A 163 19.08 25.47 -50.19
N LEU A 164 19.46 24.29 -49.71
CA LEU A 164 20.15 24.00 -48.46
C LEU A 164 21.66 24.35 -48.55
N VAL A 165 21.98 25.54 -49.08
CA VAL A 165 23.35 26.09 -49.20
C VAL A 165 23.39 27.53 -48.69
N GLY A 166 22.82 27.76 -47.51
CA GLY A 166 23.00 28.98 -46.71
C GLY A 166 23.36 28.54 -45.30
N ASN A 167 24.61 28.11 -45.10
CA ASN A 167 25.79 28.88 -44.68
C ASN A 167 25.87 28.99 -43.16
N VAL A 168 26.97 28.47 -42.62
CA VAL A 168 27.47 28.64 -41.25
C VAL A 168 27.37 30.10 -40.77
N GLU A 169 27.41 31.05 -41.70
CA GLU A 169 27.19 32.49 -41.46
C GLU A 169 25.77 32.82 -40.95
N GLY A 170 24.72 32.12 -41.40
CA GLY A 170 23.36 32.30 -40.87
C GLY A 170 23.22 31.82 -39.43
N ILE A 171 23.98 30.78 -39.04
CA ILE A 171 24.05 30.29 -37.65
C ILE A 171 24.79 31.31 -36.76
N LEU A 172 25.83 31.96 -37.30
CA LEU A 172 26.56 33.00 -36.61
C LEU A 172 25.71 34.27 -36.42
N ASP A 173 24.91 34.67 -37.42
CA ASP A 173 24.00 35.82 -37.32
C ASP A 173 22.88 35.60 -36.28
N ASP A 174 22.35 34.38 -36.18
CA ASP A 174 21.38 33.99 -35.15
C ASP A 174 21.99 33.97 -33.73
N LEU A 175 23.27 33.64 -33.61
CA LEU A 175 24.00 33.68 -32.33
C LEU A 175 24.35 35.12 -31.92
N VAL A 176 24.69 35.99 -32.87
CA VAL A 176 24.88 37.44 -32.61
C VAL A 176 23.59 38.07 -32.11
N SER A 177 22.44 37.75 -32.73
CA SER A 177 21.14 38.28 -32.32
C SER A 177 20.63 37.71 -30.99
N SER A 178 21.21 36.60 -30.53
CA SER A 178 20.94 35.99 -29.22
C SER A 178 21.80 36.55 -28.07
N GLY A 179 22.67 37.54 -28.33
CA GLY A 179 23.42 38.26 -27.30
C GLY A 179 24.72 37.58 -26.82
N VAL A 180 25.29 36.69 -27.65
CA VAL A 180 26.57 36.02 -27.38
C VAL A 180 27.73 37.01 -27.57
N ASP A 181 28.73 36.97 -26.68
CA ASP A 181 29.90 37.87 -26.77
C ASP A 181 30.78 37.56 -27.99
N SER A 182 31.50 38.58 -28.48
CA SER A 182 32.29 38.48 -29.73
C SER A 182 33.44 37.48 -29.62
N THR A 183 33.94 37.21 -28.41
CA THR A 183 35.02 36.26 -28.16
C THR A 183 34.56 34.80 -28.28
N THR A 184 33.36 34.50 -27.78
CA THR A 184 32.72 33.18 -27.85
C THR A 184 32.23 32.90 -29.28
N LEU A 185 31.82 33.96 -29.99
CA LEU A 185 31.41 33.86 -31.39
C LEU A 185 32.58 33.47 -32.31
N GLU A 186 33.76 34.06 -32.10
CA GLU A 186 34.96 33.73 -32.89
C GLU A 186 35.44 32.29 -32.59
N GLN A 187 35.25 31.80 -31.36
CA GLN A 187 35.53 30.41 -30.98
C GLN A 187 34.56 29.41 -31.60
N CYS A 188 33.25 29.74 -31.63
CA CYS A 188 32.25 28.97 -32.39
C CYS A 188 32.63 28.90 -33.87
N LYS A 189 33.17 29.98 -34.43
CA LYS A 189 33.59 30.07 -35.82
C LYS A 189 34.81 29.20 -36.12
N VAL A 190 35.82 29.19 -35.24
CA VAL A 190 36.97 28.28 -35.35
C VAL A 190 36.52 26.82 -35.26
N PHE A 191 35.68 26.48 -34.28
CA PHE A 191 35.15 25.12 -34.10
C PHE A 191 34.30 24.62 -35.27
N LEU A 192 33.44 25.49 -35.83
CA LEU A 192 32.62 25.16 -37.00
C LEU A 192 33.47 25.03 -38.27
N ASN A 193 34.53 25.83 -38.41
CA ASN A 193 35.48 25.69 -39.51
C ASN A 193 36.29 24.38 -39.40
N ASP A 194 36.74 24.00 -38.20
CA ASP A 194 37.44 22.73 -37.95
C ASP A 194 36.54 21.51 -38.23
N LEU A 195 35.24 21.60 -37.90
CA LEU A 195 34.25 20.59 -38.26
C LEU A 195 33.94 20.52 -39.76
N SER A 196 33.95 21.66 -40.45
CA SER A 196 33.70 21.71 -41.89
C SER A 196 34.86 21.13 -42.70
N ALA A 197 36.11 21.30 -42.23
CA ALA A 197 37.31 20.74 -42.85
C ALA A 197 37.37 19.20 -42.81
N ILE A 198 36.64 18.55 -41.89
CA ILE A 198 36.60 17.09 -41.74
C ILE A 198 35.52 16.44 -42.64
N ASN A 199 34.55 17.23 -43.13
CA ASN A 199 33.35 16.71 -43.80
C ASN A 199 33.35 16.80 -45.34
N GLU A 200 34.42 17.25 -45.98
CA GLU A 200 34.45 17.34 -47.45
C GLU A 200 34.47 15.98 -48.18
N GLU A 201 34.73 14.85 -47.50
CA GLU A 201 34.77 13.54 -48.16
C GLU A 201 33.51 12.65 -48.02
N ASN A 202 32.51 12.98 -47.20
CA ASN A 202 31.29 12.17 -47.14
C ASN A 202 30.04 12.97 -46.72
N VAL A 203 29.24 13.39 -47.70
CA VAL A 203 27.88 13.91 -47.47
C VAL A 203 26.97 12.76 -47.05
N VAL A 204 26.81 12.56 -45.73
CA VAL A 204 25.86 11.60 -45.18
C VAL A 204 24.49 12.26 -45.00
N SER A 205 23.48 11.77 -45.72
CA SER A 205 22.09 12.08 -45.43
C SER A 205 21.64 11.33 -44.17
N ILE A 206 21.47 12.07 -43.06
CA ILE A 206 20.96 11.50 -41.81
C ILE A 206 19.44 11.33 -41.96
N GLN A 207 19.01 10.12 -42.31
CA GLN A 207 17.61 9.72 -42.15
C GLN A 207 17.38 9.19 -40.73
N GLY A 208 16.47 9.86 -40.01
CA GLY A 208 15.75 9.25 -38.89
C GLY A 208 16.16 9.70 -37.49
N TYR A 209 15.92 10.96 -37.14
CA TYR A 209 15.61 11.38 -35.77
C TYR A 209 14.69 12.62 -35.83
N PRO A 210 13.40 12.55 -35.45
CA PRO A 210 12.45 13.63 -35.73
C PRO A 210 12.37 14.75 -34.68
N ASN A 211 13.23 14.77 -33.66
CA ASN A 211 13.02 15.63 -32.48
C ASN A 211 14.24 16.48 -32.07
N ILE A 212 15.22 16.69 -32.94
CA ILE A 212 16.30 17.66 -32.68
C ILE A 212 15.97 18.91 -33.48
N THR A 213 15.65 20.01 -32.80
CA THR A 213 15.51 21.31 -33.46
C THR A 213 16.88 21.97 -33.60
N MET A 214 17.09 22.82 -34.61
CA MET A 214 18.35 23.56 -34.76
C MET A 214 18.67 24.43 -33.53
N VAL A 215 17.66 24.82 -32.77
CA VAL A 215 17.79 25.53 -31.49
C VAL A 215 18.45 24.67 -30.42
N ASP A 216 18.18 23.35 -30.41
CA ASP A 216 18.80 22.41 -29.48
C ASP A 216 20.28 22.21 -29.80
N VAL A 217 20.63 22.17 -31.09
CA VAL A 217 22.01 22.09 -31.57
C VAL A 217 22.80 23.36 -31.22
N GLN A 218 22.20 24.54 -31.41
CA GLN A 218 22.78 25.83 -31.02
C GLN A 218 23.01 25.90 -29.49
N SER A 219 22.03 25.48 -28.69
CA SER A 219 22.11 25.44 -27.23
C SER A 219 23.21 24.50 -26.71
N LEU A 220 23.36 23.34 -27.37
CA LEU A 220 24.42 22.36 -27.07
C LEU A 220 25.82 22.87 -27.43
N LEU A 221 25.96 23.53 -28.59
CA LEU A 221 27.22 24.17 -29.02
C LEU A 221 27.67 25.25 -28.04
N VAL A 222 26.76 26.15 -27.67
CA VAL A 222 27.03 27.22 -26.71
C VAL A 222 27.42 26.64 -25.34
N LYS A 223 26.74 25.58 -24.86
CA LYS A 223 27.06 24.92 -23.58
C LYS A 223 28.39 24.16 -23.58
N ALA A 224 28.76 23.54 -24.70
CA ALA A 224 30.02 22.80 -24.80
C ALA A 224 31.23 23.75 -24.80
N ILE A 225 31.10 24.91 -25.44
CA ILE A 225 32.18 25.91 -25.53
C ILE A 225 32.31 26.72 -24.24
N SER A 226 31.19 27.10 -23.63
CA SER A 226 31.19 27.83 -22.36
C SER A 226 31.66 27.00 -21.16
N SER A 227 31.48 25.67 -21.18
CA SER A 227 31.94 24.78 -20.11
C SER A 227 33.44 24.46 -20.14
N GLN A 228 34.10 24.52 -21.30
CA GLN A 228 35.55 24.24 -21.41
C GLN A 228 36.44 25.37 -20.88
N TYR A 229 35.98 26.63 -20.89
CA TYR A 229 36.83 27.79 -20.57
C TYR A 229 36.51 28.50 -19.25
N HIS A 230 35.45 28.12 -18.52
CA HIS A 230 35.25 28.57 -17.14
C HIS A 230 36.11 27.79 -16.12
N SER A 231 36.86 26.78 -16.57
CA SER A 231 37.86 26.03 -15.79
C SER A 231 39.17 26.79 -15.55
N GLY A 232 39.16 28.12 -15.72
CA GLY A 232 40.23 29.00 -15.28
C GLY A 232 39.83 29.65 -13.95
N VAL A 233 40.26 29.04 -12.84
CA VAL A 233 40.21 29.60 -11.47
C VAL A 233 38.82 29.59 -10.82
N VAL A 234 38.42 28.44 -10.25
CA VAL A 234 37.97 28.25 -8.85
C VAL A 234 37.80 26.73 -8.65
N GLU A 235 38.52 26.16 -7.69
CA GLU A 235 38.36 24.76 -7.27
C GLU A 235 36.93 24.52 -6.75
N GLY A 236 36.19 23.67 -7.46
CA GLY A 236 34.85 23.22 -7.07
C GLY A 236 34.43 22.06 -7.97
N ASP A 237 34.44 20.86 -7.40
CA ASP A 237 34.30 19.52 -8.01
C ASP A 237 32.91 19.21 -8.62
N GLY A 238 32.20 20.22 -9.15
CA GLY A 238 30.83 20.09 -9.68
C GLY A 238 30.74 19.69 -11.15
N GLY A 239 31.80 19.86 -11.94
CA GLY A 239 31.81 19.49 -13.37
C GLY A 239 31.95 17.99 -13.62
N HIS A 240 32.50 17.24 -12.66
CA HIS A 240 32.80 15.81 -12.83
C HIS A 240 31.57 14.91 -12.72
N GLU A 241 30.56 15.26 -11.91
CA GLU A 241 29.32 14.46 -11.77
C GLU A 241 28.42 14.55 -13.01
N GLU A 242 28.35 15.70 -13.67
CA GLU A 242 27.55 15.90 -14.88
C GLU A 242 28.19 15.22 -16.09
N LEU A 243 29.52 15.27 -16.22
CA LEU A 243 30.26 14.55 -17.25
C LEU A 243 30.18 13.02 -17.06
N GLN A 244 30.24 12.52 -15.81
CA GLN A 244 30.02 11.10 -15.52
C GLN A 244 28.58 10.66 -15.81
N SER A 245 27.59 11.52 -15.56
CA SER A 245 26.18 11.23 -15.88
C SER A 245 25.97 11.16 -17.40
N ILE A 246 26.61 12.04 -18.16
CA ILE A 246 26.56 12.05 -19.64
C ILE A 246 27.29 10.83 -20.21
N VAL A 247 28.46 10.47 -19.67
CA VAL A 247 29.18 9.24 -20.06
C VAL A 247 28.34 8.00 -19.73
N ALA A 248 27.69 7.93 -18.57
CA ALA A 248 26.81 6.82 -18.19
C ALA A 248 25.58 6.70 -19.11
N ILE A 249 24.99 7.82 -19.53
CA ILE A 249 23.88 7.86 -20.48
C ILE A 249 24.34 7.36 -21.87
N PHE A 250 25.52 7.80 -22.33
CA PHE A 250 26.05 7.37 -23.63
C PHE A 250 26.49 5.91 -23.64
N SER A 251 27.08 5.40 -22.55
CA SER A 251 27.41 3.97 -22.40
C SER A 251 26.18 3.08 -22.27
N ALA A 252 25.07 3.60 -21.72
CA ALA A 252 23.78 2.88 -21.71
C ALA A 252 23.16 2.82 -23.11
N LEU A 253 23.21 3.93 -23.87
CA LEU A 253 22.74 4.01 -25.25
C LEU A 253 23.55 3.13 -26.22
N GLU A 254 24.85 2.95 -25.98
CA GLU A 254 25.71 2.06 -26.77
C GLU A 254 25.20 0.60 -26.80
N LYS A 255 24.64 0.13 -25.68
CA LYS A 255 24.11 -1.25 -25.55
C LYS A 255 22.81 -1.46 -26.32
N GLU A 256 22.06 -0.40 -26.58
CA GLU A 256 20.73 -0.47 -27.21
C GLU A 256 20.75 -0.19 -28.72
N LEU A 257 21.88 0.25 -29.27
CA LEU A 257 21.99 0.57 -30.69
C LEU A 257 22.38 -0.65 -31.53
N PRO A 258 21.63 -1.00 -32.61
CA PRO A 258 21.91 -2.19 -33.43
C PRO A 258 22.98 -1.97 -34.52
N GLN A 259 23.32 -0.72 -34.85
CA GLN A 259 24.25 -0.38 -35.94
C GLN A 259 25.66 -0.08 -35.41
N LYS A 260 26.66 -0.73 -36.02
CA LYS A 260 28.09 -0.63 -35.64
C LYS A 260 28.64 0.79 -35.76
N GLN A 261 28.29 1.53 -36.82
CA GLN A 261 28.77 2.89 -37.05
C GLN A 261 28.26 3.90 -36.00
N SER A 262 27.04 3.72 -35.48
CA SER A 262 26.48 4.55 -34.40
C SER A 262 27.16 4.27 -33.06
N ARG A 263 27.58 3.01 -32.83
CA ARG A 263 28.41 2.65 -31.68
C ARG A 263 29.80 3.26 -31.79
N ASP A 264 30.41 3.23 -32.97
CA ASP A 264 31.75 3.80 -33.22
C ASP A 264 31.74 5.35 -33.05
N ALA A 265 30.68 6.03 -33.47
CA ALA A 265 30.50 7.48 -33.27
C ALA A 265 30.28 7.86 -31.78
N LEU A 266 29.50 7.06 -31.05
CA LEU A 266 29.33 7.23 -29.60
C LEU A 266 30.62 6.96 -28.84
N HIS A 267 31.38 5.94 -29.24
CA HIS A 267 32.68 5.61 -28.66
C HIS A 267 33.68 6.77 -28.90
N PHE A 268 33.67 7.39 -30.07
CA PHE A 268 34.50 8.57 -30.36
C PHE A 268 34.11 9.80 -29.53
N LEU A 269 32.80 10.04 -29.32
CA LEU A 269 32.30 11.11 -28.46
C LEU A 269 32.68 10.89 -26.98
N VAL A 270 32.49 9.67 -26.46
CA VAL A 270 32.86 9.31 -25.09
C VAL A 270 34.38 9.39 -24.89
N HIS A 271 35.17 8.94 -25.86
CA HIS A 271 36.63 9.00 -25.81
C HIS A 271 37.16 10.44 -25.80
N ASN A 272 36.60 11.35 -26.61
CA ASN A 272 37.04 12.76 -26.61
C ASN A 272 36.56 13.52 -25.37
N LEU A 273 35.42 13.15 -24.78
CA LEU A 273 34.93 13.71 -23.51
C LEU A 273 35.77 13.25 -22.30
N THR A 274 36.41 12.07 -22.38
CA THR A 274 37.18 11.48 -21.27
C THR A 274 38.70 11.66 -21.41
N ALA A 275 39.23 11.86 -22.62
CA ALA A 275 40.67 12.03 -22.87
C ALA A 275 41.29 13.29 -22.25
N GLY A 276 40.47 14.26 -21.81
CA GLY A 276 40.94 15.44 -21.06
C GLY A 276 41.10 15.22 -19.54
N VAL A 277 40.64 14.09 -19.01
CA VAL A 277 40.63 13.81 -17.56
C VAL A 277 41.45 12.54 -17.31
N GLY A 278 42.72 12.72 -16.93
CA GLY A 278 43.63 11.62 -16.64
C GLY A 278 43.11 10.75 -15.49
N TYR A 279 42.60 9.56 -15.81
CA TYR A 279 42.19 8.55 -14.84
C TYR A 279 43.30 7.51 -14.63
N THR A 280 44.00 7.58 -13.50
CA THR A 280 44.58 6.39 -12.86
C THR A 280 43.54 5.82 -11.91
N SER A 281 43.11 4.60 -12.21
CA SER A 281 42.25 3.76 -11.40
C SER A 281 42.94 3.40 -10.07
N GLU A 282 42.35 3.78 -8.93
CA GLU A 282 41.92 2.87 -7.86
C GLU A 282 41.50 3.64 -6.58
N GLU A 283 40.66 2.95 -5.78
CA GLU A 283 40.24 3.23 -4.39
C GLU A 283 38.86 3.85 -4.13
N LYS A 284 37.98 2.96 -3.67
CA LYS A 284 36.75 3.21 -2.94
C LYS A 284 37.04 4.01 -1.67
N LYS A 285 36.53 5.23 -1.56
CA LYS A 285 36.27 5.89 -0.27
C LYS A 285 34.86 6.44 -0.23
N GLN A 286 34.10 5.98 0.77
CA GLN A 286 32.82 6.55 1.18
C GLN A 286 32.99 8.04 1.46
N TYR A 287 32.20 8.86 0.77
CA TYR A 287 32.04 10.27 1.11
C TYR A 287 30.59 10.57 1.53
N HIS A 288 30.48 11.32 2.61
CA HIS A 288 29.28 11.95 3.10
C HIS A 288 28.70 12.88 2.03
N ILE A 289 27.42 12.69 1.70
CA ILE A 289 26.67 13.59 0.82
C ILE A 289 26.33 14.86 1.62
N ASP A 290 27.08 15.92 1.40
CA ASP A 290 26.67 17.27 1.76
C ASP A 290 25.54 17.71 0.81
N LYS A 291 24.36 17.93 1.38
CA LYS A 291 23.19 18.39 0.65
C LYS A 291 23.25 19.90 0.43
N LYS A 292 23.78 20.33 -0.71
CA LYS A 292 23.35 21.60 -1.34
C LYS A 292 23.32 21.42 -2.85
N ASN A 293 22.10 21.41 -3.38
CA ASN A 293 21.66 22.04 -4.64
C ASN A 293 20.40 21.33 -5.16
N ILE A 294 19.29 21.51 -4.45
CA ILE A 294 17.97 21.48 -5.07
C ILE A 294 17.52 22.94 -5.15
N SER A 295 17.50 23.45 -6.38
CA SER A 295 16.83 24.67 -6.85
C SER A 295 16.05 25.43 -5.77
N SER A 296 16.71 26.47 -5.24
CA SER A 296 16.11 27.43 -4.33
C SER A 296 15.06 28.26 -5.08
N ARG A 297 13.78 27.84 -5.00
CA ARG A 297 12.75 28.84 -4.74
C ARG A 297 13.15 29.50 -3.43
N VAL A 298 13.39 30.81 -3.44
CA VAL A 298 13.61 31.59 -2.23
C VAL A 298 12.34 31.51 -1.39
N ILE A 299 12.25 30.45 -0.58
CA ILE A 299 11.43 30.44 0.62
C ILE A 299 12.16 31.45 1.51
N PRO A 300 11.51 32.55 1.94
CA PRO A 300 12.12 33.44 2.90
C PRO A 300 12.59 32.57 4.08
N ASP A 301 13.83 32.76 4.51
CA ASP A 301 14.40 32.00 5.62
C ASP A 301 13.70 32.47 6.91
N VAL A 302 12.48 31.98 7.13
CA VAL A 302 11.65 32.41 8.25
C VAL A 302 12.17 31.72 9.49
N SER A 303 13.08 32.41 10.18
CA SER A 303 13.58 31.93 11.46
C SER A 303 12.42 31.82 12.48
N PRO A 304 12.48 30.89 13.45
CA PRO A 304 11.51 30.82 14.54
C PRO A 304 11.33 32.15 15.31
N ARG A 305 12.35 33.04 15.27
CA ARG A 305 12.27 34.41 15.80
C ARG A 305 11.36 35.30 14.97
N MET A 306 11.46 35.26 13.64
CA MET A 306 10.58 36.03 12.75
C MET A 306 9.11 35.61 12.87
N ILE A 307 8.84 34.31 13.08
CA ILE A 307 7.47 33.84 13.36
C ILE A 307 6.97 34.40 14.69
N LYS A 308 7.81 34.38 15.75
CA LYS A 308 7.46 34.96 17.06
C LYS A 308 7.21 36.46 16.98
N GLU A 309 8.05 37.20 16.26
CA GLU A 309 7.90 38.64 16.04
C GLU A 309 6.62 38.96 15.26
N PHE A 310 6.32 38.21 14.19
CA PHE A 310 5.09 38.35 13.43
C PHE A 310 3.85 38.09 14.29
N VAL A 311 3.88 37.04 15.11
CA VAL A 311 2.82 36.66 16.03
C VAL A 311 2.58 37.74 17.09
N GLN A 312 3.66 38.31 17.64
CA GLN A 312 3.59 39.41 18.62
C GLN A 312 3.11 40.71 17.99
N GLN A 313 3.53 41.03 16.76
CA GLN A 313 3.14 42.23 16.02
C GLN A 313 1.68 42.20 15.57
N ASN A 314 1.11 41.02 15.31
CA ASN A 314 -0.29 40.88 14.87
C ASN A 314 -1.28 40.61 16.01
N CYS A 315 -0.87 40.78 17.28
CA CYS A 315 -1.73 40.60 18.46
C CYS A 315 -2.52 39.28 18.46
N VAL A 316 -1.94 38.20 17.92
CA VAL A 316 -2.58 36.89 17.92
C VAL A 316 -2.69 36.45 19.37
N SER A 317 -3.92 36.30 19.88
CA SER A 317 -4.14 36.01 21.29
C SER A 317 -3.42 34.72 21.69
N GLN A 318 -2.86 34.68 22.90
CA GLN A 318 -2.19 33.48 23.42
C GLN A 318 -3.09 32.24 23.38
N GLY A 319 -4.42 32.41 23.45
CA GLY A 319 -5.39 31.32 23.26
C GLY A 319 -5.46 30.79 21.82
N ILE A 320 -5.27 31.63 20.79
CA ILE A 320 -5.18 31.19 19.39
C ILE A 320 -3.83 30.52 19.13
N LEU A 321 -2.73 31.06 19.68
CA LEU A 321 -1.42 30.41 19.60
C LEU A 321 -1.40 29.06 20.30
N GLN A 322 -1.97 28.96 21.50
CA GLN A 322 -2.12 27.69 22.20
C GLN A 322 -2.94 26.69 21.37
N LYS A 323 -4.01 27.13 20.68
CA LYS A 323 -4.77 26.30 19.75
C LYS A 323 -4.00 25.90 18.48
N ILE A 324 -3.09 26.74 17.98
CA ILE A 324 -2.21 26.42 16.83
C ILE A 324 -1.05 25.51 17.25
N THR A 325 -0.53 25.65 18.47
CA THR A 325 0.56 24.84 19.02
C THR A 325 0.10 23.55 19.69
N GLN A 326 -1.18 23.43 20.03
CA GLN A 326 -1.82 22.15 20.27
C GLN A 326 -1.99 21.49 18.90
N GLY A 327 -0.91 20.88 18.41
CA GLY A 327 -0.92 20.16 17.15
C GLY A 327 -2.12 19.21 17.13
N ASP A 328 -3.02 19.43 16.17
CA ASP A 328 -4.11 18.51 15.94
C ASP A 328 -3.49 17.20 15.47
N SER A 329 -3.54 16.20 16.33
CA SER A 329 -3.03 14.85 16.09
C SER A 329 -3.52 14.27 14.77
N ARG A 330 -4.71 14.68 14.30
CA ARG A 330 -5.24 14.27 13.00
C ARG A 330 -4.45 14.85 11.82
N GLU A 331 -4.05 16.11 11.93
CA GLU A 331 -3.24 16.78 10.91
C GLU A 331 -1.83 16.18 10.89
N GLU A 332 -1.21 16.00 12.06
CA GLU A 332 0.09 15.35 12.19
C GLU A 332 0.07 13.93 11.60
N MET A 333 -0.97 13.14 11.91
CA MET A 333 -1.13 11.78 11.37
C MET A 333 -1.30 11.78 9.85
N SER A 334 -2.08 12.71 9.32
CA SER A 334 -2.27 12.87 7.87
C SER A 334 -0.95 13.19 7.16
N VAL A 335 -0.15 14.09 7.74
CA VAL A 335 1.18 14.45 7.23
C VAL A 335 2.10 13.23 7.25
N TYR A 336 2.12 12.46 8.32
CA TYR A 336 2.94 11.24 8.37
C TYR A 336 2.53 10.22 7.31
N PHE A 337 1.23 10.00 7.07
CA PHE A 337 0.81 9.09 5.99
C PHE A 337 1.24 9.57 4.60
N GLN A 338 1.25 10.89 4.36
CA GLN A 338 1.83 11.43 3.11
C GLN A 338 3.34 11.27 3.08
N LEU A 339 4.05 11.48 4.19
CA LEU A 339 5.49 11.29 4.24
C LEU A 339 5.88 9.84 4.01
N LEU A 340 5.22 8.87 4.66
CA LEU A 340 5.48 7.45 4.45
C LEU A 340 5.27 7.01 3.00
N ARG A 341 4.39 7.70 2.26
CA ARG A 341 4.19 7.47 0.83
C ARG A 341 5.37 7.90 -0.02
N TYR A 342 6.02 9.03 0.29
CA TYR A 342 7.07 9.62 -0.54
C TYR A 342 8.49 9.35 -0.03
N ASP A 343 8.63 9.08 1.26
CA ASP A 343 9.89 8.98 1.97
C ASP A 343 9.98 7.66 2.73
N ARG A 344 10.68 6.69 2.12
CA ARG A 344 10.92 5.35 2.67
C ARG A 344 12.10 5.30 3.64
N ARG A 345 12.63 6.44 4.07
CA ARG A 345 13.73 6.46 5.06
C ARG A 345 13.25 5.92 6.41
N GLU A 346 14.08 5.10 7.03
CA GLU A 346 13.83 4.47 8.34
C GLU A 346 13.47 5.50 9.43
N LYS A 347 14.12 6.68 9.40
CA LYS A 347 13.83 7.78 10.33
C LYS A 347 12.37 8.24 10.29
N THR A 348 11.73 8.25 9.11
CA THR A 348 10.33 8.67 8.95
C THR A 348 9.39 7.63 9.58
N TYR A 349 9.70 6.35 9.41
CA TYR A 349 8.99 5.25 10.08
C TYR A 349 9.13 5.31 11.61
N LEU A 350 10.35 5.52 12.12
CA LEU A 350 10.60 5.64 13.57
C LEU A 350 9.85 6.83 14.18
N ASN A 351 9.89 8.00 13.53
CA ASN A 351 9.15 9.17 13.98
C ASN A 351 7.64 8.92 14.01
N PHE A 352 7.11 8.27 12.97
CA PHE A 352 5.69 7.93 12.92
C PHE A 352 5.31 6.91 13.99
N ARG A 353 6.16 5.92 14.25
CA ARG A 353 5.98 4.94 15.33
C ARG A 353 5.89 5.61 16.69
N ASP A 354 6.81 6.49 17.02
CA ASP A 354 6.82 7.22 18.30
C ASP A 354 5.60 8.13 18.44
N PHE A 355 5.16 8.72 17.32
CA PHE A 355 3.93 9.49 17.25
C PHE A 355 2.68 8.62 17.49
N LEU A 356 2.57 7.46 16.84
CA LEU A 356 1.49 6.50 17.06
C LEU A 356 1.43 6.08 18.52
N ARG A 357 2.57 5.73 19.13
CA ARG A 357 2.65 5.36 20.54
C ARG A 357 2.05 6.44 21.44
N LYS A 358 2.39 7.70 21.17
CA LYS A 358 1.91 8.86 21.94
C LYS A 358 0.41 9.08 21.81
N ILE A 359 -0.17 8.86 20.63
CA ILE A 359 -1.61 9.07 20.41
C ILE A 359 -2.42 7.89 20.91
N VAL A 360 -2.01 6.68 20.53
CA VAL A 360 -2.73 5.47 20.91
C VAL A 360 -2.74 5.30 22.43
N GLY A 361 -1.63 5.62 23.11
CA GLY A 361 -1.57 5.65 24.57
C GLY A 361 -2.47 6.69 25.26
N LYS A 362 -3.06 7.64 24.53
CA LYS A 362 -4.03 8.60 25.07
C LYS A 362 -5.50 8.22 24.80
N GLY A 363 -5.72 7.14 24.05
CA GLY A 363 -7.02 6.80 23.49
C GLY A 363 -7.31 7.63 22.23
N LEU A 364 -7.76 6.96 21.18
CA LEU A 364 -8.12 7.59 19.91
C LEU A 364 -9.55 8.12 19.95
N THR A 365 -9.73 9.39 19.58
CA THR A 365 -11.04 9.97 19.29
C THR A 365 -11.65 9.36 18.02
N GLY A 366 -12.97 9.47 17.86
CA GLY A 366 -13.66 8.95 16.66
C GLY A 366 -13.13 9.53 15.34
N GLU A 367 -12.71 10.79 15.33
CA GLU A 367 -12.15 11.44 14.15
C GLU A 367 -10.70 11.00 13.86
N GLU A 368 -9.89 10.77 14.91
CA GLU A 368 -8.54 10.19 14.74
C GLU A 368 -8.60 8.76 14.22
N TRP A 369 -9.57 7.96 14.67
CA TRP A 369 -9.84 6.63 14.11
C TRP A 369 -10.11 6.68 12.61
N GLU A 370 -10.93 7.63 12.16
CA GLU A 370 -11.23 7.80 10.73
C GLU A 370 -9.99 8.16 9.92
N VAL A 371 -9.14 9.05 10.44
CA VAL A 371 -7.87 9.42 9.80
C VAL A 371 -6.89 8.26 9.78
N LEU A 372 -6.77 7.49 10.87
CA LEU A 372 -5.90 6.32 10.95
C LEU A 372 -6.30 5.26 9.92
N VAL A 373 -7.58 4.90 9.88
CA VAL A 373 -8.12 3.88 8.98
C VAL A 373 -8.04 4.38 7.53
N GLY A 374 -8.46 5.62 7.25
CA GLY A 374 -8.38 6.22 5.92
C GLY A 374 -6.95 6.34 5.41
N GLY A 375 -6.03 6.77 6.27
CA GLY A 375 -4.60 6.89 6.02
C GLY A 375 -3.91 5.57 5.70
N THR A 376 -4.24 4.53 6.48
CA THR A 376 -3.74 3.18 6.23
C THR A 376 -4.25 2.67 4.87
N LEU A 377 -5.54 2.81 4.58
CA LEU A 377 -6.13 2.40 3.30
C LEU A 377 -5.56 3.20 2.12
N HIS A 378 -5.14 4.44 2.32
CA HIS A 378 -4.55 5.24 1.27
C HIS A 378 -3.20 4.67 0.78
N LEU A 379 -2.39 4.08 1.67
CA LEU A 379 -1.09 3.51 1.29
C LEU A 379 -1.22 2.24 0.44
N MET A 380 -2.34 1.55 0.56
CA MET A 380 -2.70 0.39 -0.25
C MET A 380 -2.81 0.72 -1.75
N ASP A 381 -3.18 1.96 -2.11
CA ASP A 381 -3.22 2.39 -3.52
C ASP A 381 -1.82 2.41 -4.17
N PHE A 382 -0.75 2.28 -3.37
CA PHE A 382 0.64 2.38 -3.82
C PHE A 382 1.41 1.07 -3.72
N SER A 383 1.31 0.37 -2.59
CA SER A 383 2.08 -0.86 -2.34
C SER A 383 1.38 -1.74 -1.29
N GLU A 384 1.17 -3.00 -1.62
CA GLU A 384 0.60 -4.00 -0.71
C GLU A 384 1.54 -4.32 0.46
N ASP A 385 2.85 -4.39 0.19
CA ASP A 385 3.86 -4.63 1.23
C ASP A 385 3.97 -3.45 2.20
N ASP A 386 3.93 -2.22 1.71
CA ASP A 386 3.98 -1.01 2.56
C ASP A 386 2.70 -0.91 3.41
N PHE A 387 1.55 -1.25 2.83
CA PHE A 387 0.29 -1.37 3.55
C PHE A 387 0.38 -2.40 4.68
N ARG A 388 0.86 -3.62 4.38
CA ARG A 388 0.98 -4.68 5.40
C ARG A 388 1.96 -4.29 6.50
N ALA A 389 3.11 -3.71 6.15
CA ALA A 389 4.10 -3.25 7.12
C ALA A 389 3.51 -2.18 8.05
N LEU A 390 2.74 -1.25 7.50
CA LEU A 390 2.06 -0.23 8.28
C LEU A 390 0.99 -0.82 9.20
N VAL A 391 0.15 -1.73 8.70
CA VAL A 391 -0.87 -2.39 9.53
C VAL A 391 -0.21 -3.08 10.72
N LEU A 392 0.89 -3.82 10.48
CA LEU A 392 1.65 -4.47 11.55
C LEU A 392 2.23 -3.45 12.55
N LEU A 393 2.72 -2.31 12.07
CA LEU A 393 3.21 -1.23 12.92
C LEU A 393 2.11 -0.66 13.82
N VAL A 394 0.94 -0.33 13.24
CA VAL A 394 -0.19 0.24 13.97
C VAL A 394 -0.71 -0.77 15.00
N VAL A 395 -0.89 -2.02 14.58
CA VAL A 395 -1.30 -3.13 15.45
C VAL A 395 -0.31 -3.30 16.60
N ALA A 396 1.00 -3.31 16.32
CA ALA A 396 2.02 -3.43 17.34
C ALA A 396 1.92 -2.29 18.38
N GLU A 397 1.79 -1.03 17.96
CA GLU A 397 1.68 0.09 18.91
C GLU A 397 0.34 0.09 19.67
N MET A 398 -0.75 -0.37 19.06
CA MET A 398 -2.03 -0.60 19.76
C MET A 398 -1.91 -1.63 20.86
N ARG A 399 -1.26 -2.78 20.60
CA ARG A 399 -1.05 -3.81 21.62
C ARG A 399 -0.31 -3.29 22.85
N HIS A 400 0.62 -2.36 22.69
CA HIS A 400 1.40 -1.82 23.82
C HIS A 400 0.54 -0.92 24.72
N SER A 401 -0.51 -0.31 24.18
CA SER A 401 -1.34 0.66 24.90
C SER A 401 -2.63 0.02 25.41
N GLU A 402 -3.41 -0.58 24.51
CA GLU A 402 -4.71 -1.21 24.77
C GLU A 402 -4.90 -2.40 23.80
N PRO A 403 -4.63 -3.65 24.25
CA PRO A 403 -4.68 -4.84 23.39
C PRO A 403 -6.02 -5.06 22.68
N ASP A 404 -7.11 -4.69 23.34
CA ASP A 404 -8.48 -4.99 22.94
C ASP A 404 -8.90 -4.16 21.70
N CYS A 405 -8.24 -3.02 21.45
CA CYS A 405 -8.52 -2.13 20.33
C CYS A 405 -7.98 -2.62 18.98
N THR A 406 -7.12 -3.64 18.98
CA THR A 406 -6.52 -4.19 17.74
C THR A 406 -7.58 -4.82 16.83
N LEU A 407 -8.52 -5.58 17.39
CA LEU A 407 -9.61 -6.20 16.64
C LEU A 407 -10.58 -5.16 16.07
N GLU A 408 -10.88 -4.10 16.83
CA GLU A 408 -11.71 -2.99 16.35
C GLU A 408 -11.08 -2.28 15.14
N TYR A 409 -9.77 -2.00 15.22
CA TYR A 409 -9.03 -1.42 14.10
C TYR A 409 -9.11 -2.29 12.85
N LEU A 410 -8.86 -3.59 12.99
CA LEU A 410 -8.89 -4.53 11.88
C LEU A 410 -10.29 -4.64 11.26
N LEU A 411 -11.36 -4.66 12.07
CA LEU A 411 -12.73 -4.64 11.57
C LEU A 411 -13.06 -3.36 10.80
N LYS A 412 -12.68 -2.19 11.34
CA LYS A 412 -12.88 -0.90 10.66
C LYS A 412 -12.15 -0.84 9.32
N LEU A 413 -10.92 -1.36 9.26
CA LEU A 413 -10.18 -1.52 8.00
C LEU A 413 -10.90 -2.47 7.05
N TRP A 414 -11.26 -3.66 7.53
CA TRP A 414 -11.89 -4.71 6.72
C TRP A 414 -13.17 -4.23 6.04
N ARG A 415 -14.04 -3.53 6.79
CA ARG A 415 -15.32 -2.98 6.31
C ARG A 415 -15.16 -1.90 5.23
N LYS A 416 -14.07 -1.14 5.25
CA LYS A 416 -13.80 -0.07 4.28
C LYS A 416 -12.93 -0.52 3.10
N MET A 417 -12.30 -1.68 3.20
CA MET A 417 -11.39 -2.22 2.20
C MET A 417 -12.14 -2.91 1.05
N PRO A 418 -11.68 -2.78 -0.21
CA PRO A 418 -12.18 -3.59 -1.33
C PRO A 418 -11.97 -5.09 -1.08
N PHE A 419 -12.96 -5.91 -1.44
CA PHE A 419 -12.94 -7.37 -1.21
C PHE A 419 -11.67 -8.09 -1.71
N LYS A 420 -11.14 -7.66 -2.86
CA LYS A 420 -9.92 -8.22 -3.45
C LYS A 420 -8.68 -8.11 -2.55
N LEU A 421 -8.70 -7.23 -1.56
CA LEU A 421 -7.57 -6.91 -0.67
C LEU A 421 -7.75 -7.50 0.74
N HIS A 422 -8.92 -8.06 1.04
CA HIS A 422 -9.19 -8.73 2.31
C HIS A 422 -8.20 -9.86 2.60
N LEU A 423 -7.68 -10.51 1.55
CA LEU A 423 -6.68 -11.55 1.68
C LEU A 423 -5.35 -11.06 2.26
N SER A 424 -4.96 -9.81 1.97
CA SER A 424 -3.74 -9.21 2.50
C SER A 424 -3.81 -8.95 4.00
N LEU A 425 -5.03 -8.76 4.54
CA LEU A 425 -5.28 -8.50 5.95
C LEU A 425 -5.52 -9.79 6.75
N TRP A 426 -5.92 -10.88 6.09
CA TRP A 426 -6.30 -12.13 6.73
C TRP A 426 -5.24 -12.71 7.69
N PRO A 427 -3.93 -12.78 7.35
CA PRO A 427 -2.93 -13.29 8.29
C PRO A 427 -2.81 -12.47 9.57
N VAL A 428 -2.94 -11.14 9.45
CA VAL A 428 -2.88 -10.23 10.61
C VAL A 428 -4.12 -10.42 11.48
N ALA A 429 -5.30 -10.54 10.88
CA ALA A 429 -6.53 -10.83 11.62
C ALA A 429 -6.47 -12.16 12.36
N VAL A 430 -5.94 -13.21 11.72
CA VAL A 430 -5.70 -14.51 12.38
C VAL A 430 -4.77 -14.37 13.57
N ASN A 431 -3.65 -13.66 13.41
CA ASN A 431 -2.70 -13.44 14.49
C ASN A 431 -3.32 -12.71 15.68
N GLU A 432 -4.13 -11.68 15.42
CA GLU A 432 -4.72 -10.86 16.49
C GLU A 432 -5.87 -11.55 17.21
N PHE A 433 -6.77 -12.27 16.53
CA PHE A 433 -7.83 -12.95 17.26
C PHE A 433 -7.28 -14.05 18.18
N LEU A 434 -6.23 -14.76 17.73
CA LEU A 434 -5.56 -15.79 18.54
C LEU A 434 -4.90 -15.21 19.79
N ARG A 435 -4.45 -13.95 19.72
CA ARG A 435 -3.76 -13.28 20.82
C ARG A 435 -4.72 -12.62 21.80
N VAL A 436 -5.80 -12.00 21.29
CA VAL A 436 -6.72 -11.21 22.11
C VAL A 436 -7.71 -12.10 22.85
N GLY A 437 -8.32 -13.09 22.16
CA GLY A 437 -9.33 -13.97 22.75
C GLY A 437 -10.72 -13.32 22.92
N GLU A 438 -11.72 -14.13 23.27
CA GLU A 438 -13.13 -13.73 23.39
C GLU A 438 -13.37 -12.71 24.52
N ASN A 439 -12.85 -12.95 25.72
CA ASN A 439 -13.11 -12.16 26.92
C ASN A 439 -12.66 -10.70 26.77
N LYS A 440 -11.54 -10.49 26.07
CA LYS A 440 -11.01 -9.14 25.78
C LYS A 440 -11.63 -8.52 24.53
N GLY A 441 -11.80 -9.33 23.47
CA GLY A 441 -12.29 -8.83 22.19
C GLY A 441 -13.80 -8.61 22.12
N GLY A 442 -14.58 -9.29 22.96
CA GLY A 442 -16.05 -9.18 23.03
C GLY A 442 -16.71 -9.38 21.67
N ALA A 443 -17.59 -8.46 21.28
CA ALA A 443 -18.29 -8.53 19.99
C ALA A 443 -17.34 -8.48 18.78
N HIS A 444 -16.22 -7.75 18.88
CA HIS A 444 -15.25 -7.66 17.79
C HIS A 444 -14.54 -9.00 17.53
N PHE A 445 -14.35 -9.81 18.58
CA PHE A 445 -13.82 -11.16 18.45
C PHE A 445 -14.73 -12.03 17.58
N MET A 446 -16.03 -12.04 17.86
CA MET A 446 -17.01 -12.84 17.11
C MET A 446 -17.05 -12.47 15.63
N GLU A 447 -17.06 -11.17 15.32
CA GLU A 447 -17.06 -10.71 13.93
C GLU A 447 -15.77 -11.08 13.19
N ILE A 448 -14.60 -10.92 13.83
CA ILE A 448 -13.33 -11.32 13.23
C ILE A 448 -13.29 -12.84 13.03
N LEU A 449 -13.72 -13.62 14.02
CA LEU A 449 -13.77 -15.08 13.94
C LEU A 449 -14.60 -15.53 12.74
N GLU A 450 -15.78 -14.96 12.56
CA GLU A 450 -16.64 -15.22 11.40
C GLU A 450 -15.90 -14.89 10.09
N ILE A 451 -15.33 -13.69 9.99
CA ILE A 451 -14.59 -13.22 8.80
C ILE A 451 -13.42 -14.14 8.44
N VAL A 452 -12.61 -14.54 9.42
CA VAL A 452 -11.41 -15.36 9.17
C VAL A 452 -11.76 -16.82 8.89
N SER A 453 -12.90 -17.30 9.38
CA SER A 453 -13.38 -18.68 9.21
C SER A 453 -13.97 -18.94 7.82
N TYR A 454 -14.49 -17.92 7.13
CA TYR A 454 -15.08 -18.05 5.79
C TYR A 454 -14.08 -18.35 4.65
N LYS A 455 -12.80 -18.58 4.93
CA LYS A 455 -11.80 -18.82 3.89
C LYS A 455 -11.69 -20.30 3.53
N ASP A 456 -11.48 -20.56 2.25
CA ASP A 456 -11.20 -21.92 1.78
C ASP A 456 -9.88 -22.44 2.35
N TYR A 457 -9.88 -23.71 2.75
CA TYR A 457 -8.71 -24.38 3.31
C TYR A 457 -7.44 -24.22 2.46
N LYS A 458 -7.56 -24.35 1.13
CA LYS A 458 -6.44 -24.18 0.19
C LYS A 458 -5.80 -22.79 0.30
N MET A 459 -6.60 -21.75 0.51
CA MET A 459 -6.11 -20.38 0.69
C MET A 459 -5.41 -20.22 2.03
N MET A 460 -5.97 -20.79 3.11
CA MET A 460 -5.35 -20.76 4.43
C MET A 460 -3.93 -21.36 4.40
N VAL A 461 -3.77 -22.51 3.72
CA VAL A 461 -2.46 -23.17 3.53
C VAL A 461 -1.44 -22.27 2.82
N GLN A 462 -1.86 -21.51 1.80
CA GLN A 462 -0.96 -20.58 1.10
C GLN A 462 -0.44 -19.46 2.01
N PHE A 463 -1.24 -19.03 3.00
CA PHE A 463 -0.85 -17.99 3.95
C PHE A 463 -0.06 -18.51 5.16
N ARG A 464 0.11 -19.83 5.31
CA ARG A 464 0.88 -20.42 6.43
C ARG A 464 2.28 -19.79 6.57
N PRO A 465 3.11 -19.63 5.52
CA PRO A 465 4.44 -19.01 5.67
C PRO A 465 4.40 -17.55 6.14
N CYS A 466 3.29 -16.84 5.93
CA CYS A 466 3.09 -15.50 6.46
C CYS A 466 2.77 -15.56 7.95
N LEU A 467 1.81 -16.41 8.36
CA LEU A 467 1.42 -16.60 9.75
C LEU A 467 2.59 -17.00 10.65
N GLU A 468 3.41 -17.95 10.20
CA GLU A 468 4.57 -18.46 10.95
C GLU A 468 5.64 -17.39 11.26
N ARG A 469 5.58 -16.23 10.61
CA ARG A 469 6.47 -15.08 10.86
C ARG A 469 5.87 -14.02 11.78
N LEU A 470 4.61 -14.17 12.18
CA LEU A 470 3.93 -13.21 13.03
C LEU A 470 4.15 -13.54 14.52
N ASP A 471 3.96 -12.53 15.36
CA ASP A 471 4.35 -12.58 16.77
C ASP A 471 3.65 -13.69 17.56
N THR A 472 2.37 -13.96 17.29
CA THR A 472 1.62 -14.98 18.03
C THR A 472 2.18 -16.37 17.75
N PHE A 473 2.54 -16.65 16.50
CA PHE A 473 3.15 -17.92 16.08
C PHE A 473 4.59 -18.05 16.58
N THR A 474 5.36 -16.96 16.50
CA THR A 474 6.76 -16.94 16.92
C THR A 474 6.91 -17.08 18.43
N ASN A 475 6.08 -16.36 19.19
CA ASN A 475 6.15 -16.31 20.66
C ASN A 475 5.26 -17.34 21.34
N LYS A 476 4.40 -18.04 20.58
CA LYS A 476 3.41 -19.01 21.11
C LYS A 476 2.44 -18.39 22.13
N ASP A 477 2.10 -17.12 21.93
CA ASP A 477 1.25 -16.32 22.82
C ASP A 477 -0.22 -16.41 22.37
N VAL A 478 -0.90 -17.47 22.81
CA VAL A 478 -2.29 -17.79 22.42
C VAL A 478 -3.22 -17.65 23.62
N ALA A 479 -4.27 -16.85 23.47
CA ALA A 479 -5.29 -16.63 24.49
C ALA A 479 -6.05 -17.94 24.85
N ASP A 480 -6.55 -18.02 26.08
CA ASP A 480 -7.19 -19.23 26.63
C ASP A 480 -8.57 -19.53 25.99
N ASP A 481 -9.22 -18.49 25.46
CA ASP A 481 -10.64 -18.41 25.13
C ASP A 481 -10.86 -18.10 23.64
N ILE A 482 -10.09 -18.77 22.79
CA ILE A 482 -10.15 -18.59 21.33
C ILE A 482 -11.16 -19.52 20.64
N PHE A 483 -11.52 -20.64 21.27
CA PHE A 483 -12.33 -21.69 20.64
C PHE A 483 -13.75 -21.71 21.19
N LEU A 484 -14.73 -21.62 20.28
CA LEU A 484 -16.15 -21.62 20.60
C LEU A 484 -16.84 -22.84 19.95
N PRO A 485 -17.15 -23.90 20.71
CA PRO A 485 -17.79 -25.11 20.18
C PRO A 485 -19.09 -24.85 19.41
N ALA A 486 -19.87 -23.84 19.82
CA ALA A 486 -21.12 -23.48 19.16
C ALA A 486 -20.92 -22.90 17.74
N CYS A 487 -19.73 -22.35 17.43
CA CYS A 487 -19.43 -21.75 16.13
C CYS A 487 -18.78 -22.77 15.18
N LYS A 488 -19.59 -23.69 14.66
CA LYS A 488 -19.10 -24.77 13.76
C LYS A 488 -18.39 -24.27 12.50
N GLN A 489 -18.77 -23.10 11.97
CA GLN A 489 -18.10 -22.50 10.82
C GLN A 489 -16.59 -22.26 11.05
N SER A 490 -16.19 -22.07 12.32
CA SER A 490 -14.78 -21.88 12.69
C SER A 490 -13.95 -23.16 12.69
N TYR A 491 -14.58 -24.34 12.63
CA TYR A 491 -13.86 -25.61 12.77
C TYR A 491 -12.84 -25.82 11.65
N THR A 492 -13.12 -25.36 10.43
CA THR A 492 -12.16 -25.42 9.32
C THR A 492 -10.90 -24.59 9.60
N LEU A 493 -11.06 -23.41 10.23
CA LEU A 493 -9.94 -22.57 10.65
C LEU A 493 -9.12 -23.28 11.73
N PHE A 494 -9.76 -23.85 12.76
CA PHE A 494 -9.05 -24.57 13.82
C PHE A 494 -8.38 -25.85 13.34
N TYR A 495 -9.01 -26.57 12.41
CA TYR A 495 -8.41 -27.69 11.71
C TYR A 495 -7.11 -27.28 11.00
N PHE A 496 -7.13 -26.15 10.29
CA PHE A 496 -5.94 -25.57 9.67
C PHE A 496 -4.88 -25.17 10.69
N LEU A 497 -5.27 -24.52 11.80
CA LEU A 497 -4.35 -24.08 12.84
C LEU A 497 -3.61 -25.25 13.53
N LEU A 498 -4.23 -26.43 13.63
CA LEU A 498 -3.58 -27.65 14.12
C LEU A 498 -2.46 -28.16 13.19
N GLU A 499 -2.33 -27.63 11.98
CA GLU A 499 -1.21 -27.92 11.07
C GLU A 499 -0.06 -26.90 11.14
N THR A 500 -0.13 -25.94 12.06
CA THR A 500 0.88 -24.87 12.22
C THR A 500 1.84 -25.16 13.38
N SER A 501 2.82 -24.28 13.60
CA SER A 501 3.71 -24.36 14.78
C SER A 501 2.97 -24.27 16.12
N LEU A 502 1.76 -23.69 16.15
CA LEU A 502 0.90 -23.54 17.32
C LEU A 502 0.04 -24.77 17.64
N LYS A 503 0.23 -25.89 16.93
CA LYS A 503 -0.66 -27.07 17.04
C LYS A 503 -0.92 -27.54 18.47
N GLN A 504 0.07 -27.42 19.36
CA GLN A 504 -0.05 -27.93 20.74
C GLN A 504 -0.89 -26.97 21.57
N GLU A 505 -0.57 -25.68 21.50
CA GLU A 505 -1.26 -24.60 22.18
C GLU A 505 -2.73 -24.53 21.73
N ILE A 506 -2.98 -24.57 20.43
CA ILE A 506 -4.32 -24.59 19.83
C ILE A 506 -5.10 -25.83 20.26
N ALA A 507 -4.48 -27.02 20.26
CA ALA A 507 -5.15 -28.24 20.69
C ALA A 507 -5.61 -28.18 22.15
N VAL A 508 -4.78 -27.63 23.05
CA VAL A 508 -5.16 -27.41 24.45
C VAL A 508 -6.42 -26.55 24.52
N ARG A 509 -6.46 -25.42 23.81
CA ARG A 509 -7.62 -24.49 23.84
C ARG A 509 -8.88 -25.12 23.28
N ILE A 510 -8.76 -25.89 22.21
CA ILE A 510 -9.92 -26.59 21.62
C ILE A 510 -10.45 -27.64 22.61
N LEU A 511 -9.56 -28.45 23.22
CA LEU A 511 -9.97 -29.47 24.19
C LEU A 511 -10.60 -28.84 25.44
N GLU A 512 -10.06 -27.73 25.95
CA GLU A 512 -10.62 -26.97 27.06
C GLU A 512 -12.02 -26.42 26.71
N GLY A 513 -12.16 -25.78 25.54
CA GLY A 513 -13.43 -25.24 25.08
C GLY A 513 -14.49 -26.32 24.89
N LEU A 514 -14.16 -27.44 24.26
CA LEU A 514 -15.08 -28.57 24.09
C LEU A 514 -15.46 -29.20 25.44
N ARG A 515 -14.54 -29.37 26.38
CA ARG A 515 -14.87 -29.92 27.71
C ARG A 515 -15.83 -29.05 28.52
N GLN A 516 -15.75 -27.73 28.35
CA GLN A 516 -16.57 -26.80 29.12
C GLN A 516 -17.96 -26.61 28.53
N LYS A 517 -18.09 -26.62 27.19
CA LYS A 517 -19.29 -26.17 26.48
C LYS A 517 -19.72 -27.07 25.30
N SER A 518 -19.26 -28.32 25.22
CA SER A 518 -19.71 -29.25 24.18
C SER A 518 -21.20 -29.58 24.36
N GLU A 519 -21.98 -29.37 23.30
CA GLU A 519 -23.33 -29.91 23.16
C GLU A 519 -23.34 -31.23 22.38
N ASP A 520 -22.16 -31.74 21.99
CA ASP A 520 -22.01 -32.93 21.16
C ASP A 520 -21.82 -34.19 22.03
N PRO A 521 -22.85 -35.06 22.10
CA PRO A 521 -22.79 -36.27 22.92
C PRO A 521 -21.71 -37.25 22.46
N PHE A 522 -21.31 -37.21 21.18
CA PHE A 522 -20.25 -38.08 20.67
C PHE A 522 -18.88 -37.66 21.19
N PHE A 523 -18.57 -36.37 21.16
CA PHE A 523 -17.31 -35.85 21.68
C PHE A 523 -17.19 -36.09 23.20
N ASP A 524 -18.28 -35.93 23.95
CA ASP A 524 -18.33 -36.15 25.40
C ASP A 524 -17.90 -37.56 25.83
N LEU A 525 -18.01 -38.57 24.95
CA LEU A 525 -17.57 -39.94 25.23
C LEU A 525 -16.06 -40.06 25.36
N VAL A 526 -15.32 -39.25 24.60
CA VAL A 526 -13.86 -39.33 24.48
C VAL A 526 -13.16 -38.12 25.08
N SER A 527 -13.85 -36.99 25.25
CA SER A 527 -13.28 -35.73 25.76
C SER A 527 -12.49 -35.86 27.07
N PRO A 528 -12.87 -36.70 28.06
CA PRO A 528 -12.11 -36.85 29.30
C PRO A 528 -10.75 -37.54 29.07
N LEU A 529 -10.61 -38.29 27.98
CA LEU A 529 -9.44 -39.10 27.65
C LEU A 529 -8.46 -38.39 26.72
N LEU A 530 -8.96 -37.42 25.95
CA LEU A 530 -8.13 -36.72 24.97
C LEU A 530 -7.00 -35.93 25.65
N THR A 531 -5.84 -36.00 25.02
CA THR A 531 -4.61 -35.30 25.41
C THR A 531 -3.95 -34.77 24.14
N THR A 532 -2.79 -34.14 24.25
CA THR A 532 -2.08 -33.60 23.09
C THR A 532 -1.11 -34.59 22.43
N ASN A 533 -1.28 -35.89 22.70
CA ASN A 533 -0.53 -36.95 22.03
C ASN A 533 -0.92 -37.04 20.53
N LYS A 534 -0.09 -37.71 19.72
CA LYS A 534 -0.26 -37.74 18.27
C LYS A 534 -1.61 -38.32 17.81
N GLU A 535 -2.06 -39.40 18.44
CA GLU A 535 -3.30 -40.11 18.07
C GLU A 535 -4.54 -39.28 18.41
N HIS A 536 -4.55 -38.67 19.59
CA HIS A 536 -5.64 -37.79 20.04
C HIS A 536 -5.70 -36.50 19.21
N LEU A 537 -4.56 -35.96 18.79
CA LEU A 537 -4.54 -34.83 17.85
C LEU A 537 -5.09 -35.21 16.48
N GLU A 538 -4.80 -36.41 15.98
CA GLU A 538 -5.37 -36.89 14.71
C GLU A 538 -6.89 -37.09 14.83
N PHE A 539 -7.37 -37.64 15.94
CA PHE A 539 -8.80 -37.69 16.25
C PHE A 539 -9.42 -36.29 16.26
N LEU A 540 -8.81 -35.33 16.98
CA LEU A 540 -9.32 -33.96 17.09
C LEU A 540 -9.36 -33.27 15.73
N ARG A 541 -8.36 -33.47 14.88
CA ARG A 541 -8.34 -32.94 13.52
C ARG A 541 -9.49 -33.49 12.68
N ARG A 542 -9.74 -34.80 12.73
CA ARG A 542 -10.88 -35.41 12.01
C ARG A 542 -12.20 -34.91 12.55
N TYR A 543 -12.32 -34.79 13.87
CA TYR A 543 -13.50 -34.24 14.53
C TYR A 543 -13.82 -32.82 14.02
N LEU A 544 -12.82 -31.94 13.95
CA LEU A 544 -13.02 -30.58 13.42
C LEU A 544 -13.33 -30.57 11.93
N PHE A 545 -12.68 -31.43 11.14
CA PHE A 545 -12.96 -31.55 9.71
C PHE A 545 -14.40 -32.02 9.43
N GLU A 546 -14.95 -32.86 10.31
CA GLU A 546 -16.28 -33.46 10.18
C GLU A 546 -17.37 -32.73 11.00
N GLY A 547 -17.05 -31.67 11.75
CA GLY A 547 -17.94 -31.13 12.78
C GLY A 547 -19.27 -30.53 12.29
N ASP A 548 -19.39 -30.27 10.99
CA ASP A 548 -20.64 -29.86 10.35
C ASP A 548 -21.60 -31.02 10.04
N LEU A 549 -21.14 -32.27 10.15
CA LEU A 549 -21.98 -33.45 9.92
C LEU A 549 -22.92 -33.71 11.10
N GLU A 550 -24.16 -34.12 10.80
CA GLU A 550 -25.13 -34.53 11.82
C GLU A 550 -24.72 -35.84 12.52
N GLU A 551 -24.05 -36.74 11.79
CA GLU A 551 -23.53 -38.00 12.32
C GLU A 551 -22.03 -38.17 12.07
N PRO A 552 -21.27 -38.70 13.05
CA PRO A 552 -19.85 -38.93 12.88
C PRO A 552 -19.58 -40.05 11.86
N THR A 553 -18.55 -39.88 11.03
CA THR A 553 -18.21 -40.88 10.02
C THR A 553 -17.73 -42.19 10.65
N LEU A 554 -17.70 -43.25 9.84
CA LEU A 554 -17.14 -44.54 10.27
C LEU A 554 -15.69 -44.42 10.75
N ILE A 555 -14.89 -43.57 10.11
CA ILE A 555 -13.47 -43.37 10.44
C ILE A 555 -13.34 -42.72 11.82
N LEU A 556 -14.15 -41.70 12.10
CA LEU A 556 -14.16 -41.02 13.39
C LEU A 556 -14.68 -41.93 14.51
N LYS A 557 -15.70 -42.74 14.23
CA LYS A 557 -16.21 -43.78 15.15
C LYS A 557 -15.14 -44.84 15.48
N ILE A 558 -14.35 -45.27 14.49
CA ILE A 558 -13.24 -46.20 14.70
C ILE A 558 -12.18 -45.56 15.60
N ALA A 559 -11.74 -44.34 15.30
CA ALA A 559 -10.73 -43.65 16.10
C ALA A 559 -11.18 -43.43 17.55
N ALA A 560 -12.45 -43.04 17.78
CA ALA A 560 -13.01 -42.94 19.13
C ALA A 560 -13.01 -44.31 19.86
N GLY A 561 -13.37 -45.38 19.14
CA GLY A 561 -13.36 -46.74 19.68
C GLY A 561 -11.96 -47.20 20.09
N GLU A 562 -10.93 -46.89 19.29
CA GLU A 562 -9.54 -47.21 19.57
C GLU A 562 -9.05 -46.50 20.85
N ILE A 563 -9.31 -45.20 20.98
CA ILE A 563 -8.99 -44.41 22.19
C ILE A 563 -9.63 -45.02 23.44
N LEU A 564 -10.91 -45.41 23.35
CA LEU A 564 -11.61 -46.04 24.47
C LEU A 564 -11.00 -47.40 24.83
N VAL A 565 -10.69 -48.23 23.82
CA VAL A 565 -10.08 -49.55 24.05
C VAL A 565 -8.73 -49.39 24.73
N ASP A 566 -7.87 -48.51 24.24
CA ASP A 566 -6.53 -48.29 24.78
C ASP A 566 -6.59 -47.79 26.22
N PHE A 567 -7.50 -46.85 26.52
CA PHE A 567 -7.74 -46.39 27.88
C PHE A 567 -8.17 -47.53 28.81
N PHE A 568 -9.19 -48.31 28.43
CA PHE A 568 -9.71 -49.37 29.30
C PHE A 568 -8.76 -50.57 29.44
N GLU A 569 -7.85 -50.80 28.48
CA GLU A 569 -6.79 -51.79 28.66
C GLU A 569 -5.84 -51.40 29.80
N GLN A 570 -5.63 -50.10 30.03
CA GLN A 570 -4.70 -49.55 31.02
C GLN A 570 -5.38 -49.04 32.30
N ALA A 571 -6.70 -48.86 32.30
CA ALA A 571 -7.44 -48.25 33.41
C ALA A 571 -7.33 -49.06 34.72
N GLY A 572 -6.96 -48.36 35.81
CA GLY A 572 -6.92 -48.88 37.18
C GLY A 572 -8.20 -48.58 37.99
N MET A 573 -8.20 -49.00 39.26
CA MET A 573 -9.38 -48.87 40.15
C MET A 573 -9.80 -47.42 40.44
N GLU A 574 -8.87 -46.47 40.45
CA GLU A 574 -9.13 -45.06 40.80
C GLU A 574 -10.06 -44.37 39.79
N MET A 575 -10.09 -44.84 38.54
CA MET A 575 -10.91 -44.24 37.49
C MET A 575 -12.36 -44.73 37.53
N ALA A 576 -12.63 -45.88 38.18
CA ALA A 576 -13.86 -46.65 38.03
C ALA A 576 -15.12 -46.00 38.62
N GLU A 577 -14.97 -44.90 39.37
CA GLU A 577 -16.07 -44.16 40.00
C GLU A 577 -16.61 -43.00 39.13
N SER A 578 -16.01 -42.73 37.98
CA SER A 578 -16.41 -41.60 37.13
C SER A 578 -17.73 -41.87 36.39
N GLU A 579 -18.67 -40.93 36.45
CA GLU A 579 -20.01 -41.07 35.84
C GLU A 579 -20.00 -41.21 34.31
N TRP A 580 -19.02 -40.60 33.64
CA TRP A 580 -18.90 -40.65 32.18
C TRP A 580 -18.56 -42.05 31.65
N LEU A 581 -17.97 -42.93 32.49
CA LEU A 581 -17.59 -44.30 32.10
C LEU A 581 -18.80 -45.16 31.74
N GLU A 582 -19.95 -44.95 32.40
CA GLU A 582 -21.18 -45.67 32.09
C GLU A 582 -21.62 -45.40 30.65
N LYS A 583 -21.54 -44.14 30.21
CA LYS A 583 -21.87 -43.71 28.84
C LYS A 583 -20.85 -44.25 27.84
N ALA A 584 -19.55 -44.14 28.15
CA ALA A 584 -18.47 -44.63 27.30
C ALA A 584 -18.59 -46.14 27.02
N ILE A 585 -18.82 -46.95 28.07
CA ILE A 585 -18.97 -48.42 27.95
C ILE A 585 -20.24 -48.81 27.19
N ALA A 586 -21.33 -48.05 27.35
CA ALA A 586 -22.53 -48.25 26.56
C ALA A 586 -22.24 -48.00 25.06
N ALA A 587 -21.58 -46.88 24.76
CA ALA A 587 -21.23 -46.47 23.40
C ALA A 587 -20.23 -47.39 22.69
N MET A 588 -19.42 -48.16 23.42
CA MET A 588 -18.53 -49.18 22.83
C MET A 588 -19.27 -50.22 21.97
N THR A 589 -20.59 -50.38 22.16
CA THR A 589 -21.42 -51.24 21.30
C THR A 589 -21.51 -50.70 19.87
N ASP A 590 -21.64 -49.38 19.74
CA ASP A 590 -21.79 -48.69 18.45
C ASP A 590 -20.42 -48.34 17.83
N LEU A 591 -19.41 -48.14 18.67
CA LEU A 591 -18.01 -47.87 18.28
C LEU A 591 -17.17 -49.15 18.16
N GLN A 592 -17.79 -50.30 17.89
CA GLN A 592 -17.14 -51.61 17.98
C GLN A 592 -15.87 -51.69 17.11
N VAL A 593 -14.69 -51.70 17.73
CA VAL A 593 -13.38 -51.85 17.06
C VAL A 593 -12.68 -53.14 17.50
N LYS A 594 -11.48 -53.38 16.96
CA LYS A 594 -10.61 -54.48 17.41
C LYS A 594 -10.24 -54.26 18.88
N GLY A 595 -10.43 -55.28 19.73
CA GLY A 595 -10.15 -55.20 21.16
C GLY A 595 -11.37 -54.89 22.05
N THR A 596 -12.45 -54.32 21.51
CA THR A 596 -13.66 -53.97 22.28
C THR A 596 -14.23 -55.14 23.08
N ARG A 597 -14.37 -56.33 22.46
CA ARG A 597 -14.85 -57.54 23.17
C ARG A 597 -13.96 -57.91 24.35
N LYS A 598 -12.64 -57.94 24.15
CA LYS A 598 -11.65 -58.30 25.17
C LYS A 598 -11.70 -57.33 26.36
N VAL A 599 -11.84 -56.03 26.08
CA VAL A 599 -12.00 -55.00 27.10
C VAL A 599 -13.30 -55.18 27.89
N LEU A 600 -14.45 -55.37 27.23
CA LEU A 600 -15.73 -55.56 27.91
C LEU A 600 -15.74 -56.86 28.75
N GLU A 601 -15.10 -57.92 28.27
CA GLU A 601 -14.89 -59.16 29.03
C GLU A 601 -14.00 -58.94 30.26
N LYS A 602 -12.89 -58.19 30.10
CA LYS A 602 -12.02 -57.78 31.21
C LYS A 602 -12.82 -57.03 32.28
N ILE A 603 -13.56 -55.98 31.90
CA ILE A 603 -14.39 -55.19 32.83
C ILE A 603 -15.39 -56.08 33.59
N CYS A 604 -16.03 -57.04 32.92
CA CYS A 604 -17.00 -57.93 33.53
C CYS A 604 -16.40 -58.93 34.55
N HIS A 605 -15.20 -59.45 34.27
CA HIS A 605 -14.67 -60.64 34.96
C HIS A 605 -13.39 -60.40 35.76
N GLU A 606 -12.72 -59.26 35.60
CA GLU A 606 -11.47 -58.96 36.29
C GLU A 606 -11.66 -58.88 37.81
N LYS A 607 -10.82 -59.63 38.54
CA LYS A 607 -10.86 -59.73 40.00
C LYS A 607 -9.50 -59.43 40.61
N LYS A 608 -9.48 -58.55 41.60
CA LYS A 608 -8.37 -58.33 42.52
C LYS A 608 -8.32 -59.47 43.54
N LEU A 609 -7.13 -60.02 43.78
CA LEU A 609 -6.89 -61.14 44.70
C LEU A 609 -7.77 -62.38 44.39
N GLY A 610 -8.21 -62.55 43.14
CA GLY A 610 -9.05 -63.68 42.70
C GLY A 610 -10.50 -63.67 43.19
N VAL A 611 -10.87 -62.77 44.12
CA VAL A 611 -12.19 -62.80 44.79
C VAL A 611 -12.98 -61.51 44.60
N ILE A 612 -12.33 -60.35 44.63
CA ILE A 612 -13.01 -59.04 44.64
C ILE A 612 -13.03 -58.47 43.23
N SER A 613 -14.21 -58.14 42.69
CA SER A 613 -14.30 -57.49 41.38
C SER A 613 -13.56 -56.15 41.39
N VAL A 614 -12.72 -55.92 40.38
CA VAL A 614 -12.01 -54.63 40.20
C VAL A 614 -12.98 -53.50 39.89
N TRP A 615 -14.02 -53.80 39.12
CA TRP A 615 -14.98 -52.82 38.61
C TRP A 615 -16.29 -52.78 39.42
N PRO A 616 -16.87 -51.59 39.66
CA PRO A 616 -18.14 -51.42 40.34
C PRO A 616 -19.29 -52.21 39.66
N ARG A 617 -20.28 -52.61 40.47
CA ARG A 617 -21.39 -53.45 39.99
C ARG A 617 -22.20 -52.79 38.87
N LYS A 618 -22.38 -51.47 38.89
CA LYS A 618 -23.11 -50.71 37.85
C LYS A 618 -22.38 -50.82 36.50
N ILE A 619 -21.09 -50.49 36.50
CA ILE A 619 -20.19 -50.59 35.34
C ILE A 619 -20.18 -52.01 34.76
N ARG A 620 -20.04 -53.04 35.59
CA ARG A 620 -20.07 -54.45 35.14
C ARG A 620 -21.41 -54.84 34.50
N LYS A 621 -22.54 -54.35 35.03
CA LYS A 621 -23.86 -54.61 34.44
C LYS A 621 -23.98 -53.98 33.06
N ILE A 622 -23.46 -52.77 32.86
CA ILE A 622 -23.48 -52.08 31.57
C ILE A 622 -22.56 -52.79 30.59
N ALA A 623 -21.32 -53.10 30.97
CA ALA A 623 -20.39 -53.86 30.13
C ALA A 623 -20.98 -55.22 29.71
N GLY A 624 -21.65 -55.93 30.61
CA GLY A 624 -22.32 -57.19 30.31
C GLY A 624 -23.52 -57.04 29.36
N LYS A 625 -24.22 -55.91 29.39
CA LYS A 625 -25.27 -55.58 28.41
C LYS A 625 -24.65 -55.25 27.04
N SER A 626 -23.62 -54.39 27.00
CA SER A 626 -22.90 -54.04 25.78
C SER A 626 -22.31 -55.28 25.10
N LEU A 627 -21.70 -56.19 25.86
CA LEU A 627 -21.12 -57.44 25.36
C LEU A 627 -22.15 -58.34 24.66
N LYS A 628 -23.38 -58.41 25.18
CA LYS A 628 -24.49 -59.16 24.57
C LYS A 628 -24.99 -58.53 23.27
N ASN A 629 -24.87 -57.21 23.15
CA ASN A 629 -25.36 -56.44 22.02
C ASN A 629 -24.29 -56.24 20.92
N LEU A 630 -23.04 -56.67 21.14
CA LEU A 630 -21.99 -56.59 20.13
C LEU A 630 -22.34 -57.36 18.85
N LYS A 631 -22.10 -56.73 17.70
CA LYS A 631 -22.26 -57.36 16.39
C LYS A 631 -21.11 -58.35 16.14
N ARG A 632 -21.29 -59.32 15.24
CA ARG A 632 -20.28 -60.39 14.98
C ARG A 632 -19.00 -59.88 14.31
N LYS A 633 -19.03 -58.74 13.61
CA LYS A 633 -17.87 -58.16 12.94
C LYS A 633 -17.60 -56.73 13.47
N PRO A 634 -16.35 -56.40 13.84
CA PRO A 634 -16.00 -55.03 14.23
C PRO A 634 -16.04 -54.09 13.02
N LEU A 635 -16.13 -52.80 13.30
CA LEU A 635 -15.92 -51.73 12.34
C LEU A 635 -14.47 -51.83 11.83
N SER A 636 -14.32 -51.84 10.51
CA SER A 636 -13.03 -51.84 9.82
C SER A 636 -13.16 -51.00 8.57
N VAL A 637 -12.13 -50.20 8.26
CA VAL A 637 -12.01 -49.57 6.95
C VAL A 637 -11.77 -50.71 5.95
N LEU A 638 -12.74 -50.98 5.08
CA LEU A 638 -12.51 -51.86 3.93
C LEU A 638 -11.47 -51.16 3.06
N HIS A 639 -10.28 -51.76 2.96
CA HIS A 639 -9.16 -51.25 2.17
C HIS A 639 -9.50 -51.17 0.68
#